data_AF-A0A1S8B9Y7-F1
#
_entry.id   AF-A0A1S8B9Y7-F1
#
_cell.length_a   1.000
_cell.length_b   1.000
_cell.length_c   1.000
_cell.angle_alpha   90.00
_cell.angle_beta   90.00
_cell.angle_gamma   90.00
#
_symmetry.space_group_name_H-M   'P 1'
#
loop_
_entity.id
_entity.type
_entity.pdbx_description
1 polymer ?
#
loop_
_entity_poly.entity_id
_entity_poly.type
_entity_poly.pdbx_seq_one_letter_code
_entity_poly.pdbx_strand_id
1 'polypeptide(L)'
;AGFDFTCTTDGSCDLSKLYPPLTQYGGPDGAGQMQHLAADRGLNVFRLPVSWQYLAGNQLGVDFNAANMAKYDALVQACLGIAGAKCIIDLHNYARWNGNIVGQSGGAVTNEHLTNAWWQLATKYKSEANVIFGIMNEPHHLDVPTWATTLQWVVNTIRSVGATSQTILLAGTDFAAAGSFASTSAASLAAITDADGSTEKLVFDVHQYLDLNRTGTDTECVRDGLDDGLKPLAEWLRANGRKAFLTETGGGNTGSCSQYVCAELDWMKLAFDTIGICAFNYRFNNFYAEHMHPFATQMAASLVQAGKRAFRTQMENRLRMWSNKEMQDNIQAMHKLCDELVAERKAHPQPGVNDLLNTMLTVADPVTGEKLDDENIRYQMVTFLIAGHETTSGTLSYLFYNLLKNPEALHKAQQEVDGVLGDSPLTVRHLEKLKYVDACIKETLRLNGPIGQTVRRAKHDTVLGGRYKISCDAAISINLRGMHSDPAVWGGDAAEFKPERMLHMDRYPPDAWKPFGVGMRSCIGRAFAEQEMLINVALLLQRFQVEMADPSYVLVNKSTLTIKPDGFFIKVRRRPGKGPMVGLAGDLGSSAADTTHKPSTADGASSTGGPKKPMTILYGSNAGTCKAFAEDLQSAAPGFGFDASVQTLDQGTENVSTEHPVVVITSSYEGKPPDNAAKFAAWVEKGEPKFEGVRYAVFGVGNSEWAATYQRVPKLVDGCLERGGGKRFVESCWADVKSDCTNEWEKWTEGLWERLAEDGGGGKAHASSLRAEVIKHDIPVILGGKDMSWAVVKSARSLGGEEVGLEKREVEIELPRDMQYQAGDYFVVLPSNPPQTVARVLHRFGLHPDDLISISDTRKTYLQSKQPISAQMFFSQRVELNAPPTERQLATILAATESASERASLSSLASPSAYQAKIVQQNFSILSLLEAHPTAHLPLPTYIDMLKPLSPRQYSIASSPLATHRFSAATNTYTLSLIYDVHVAPAWSNPSTTFRGVASSYLAALVPGDKIHGHVRTTNNPNFRLPPAPDTPVIMVAAGSGIAPMRGFVEERVALAAAAADGGKGMAPALLYFGCRDCERDFICGEELGEAEKKGVVGLRATFSKRGPEGEGEGTGRARYAYERMWEERDECAKLFRDGARILLCGSAAKLGKSTAETLKRIWLERDEGRSDADAEEWLQRVKEDRYVTDVFD
;
A
#
# COMPACT_ATOMS: atom_id res chain seq x y z
N ALA A 1 29.60 21.06 -17.19
CA ALA A 1 30.73 21.22 -18.12
C ALA A 1 30.49 20.31 -19.32
N GLY A 2 30.78 20.78 -20.53
CA GLY A 2 30.42 20.12 -21.77
C GLY A 2 31.11 20.84 -22.93
N PHE A 3 31.19 20.20 -24.10
CA PHE A 3 31.82 20.80 -25.28
C PHE A 3 30.88 21.77 -26.04
N ASP A 4 29.75 22.09 -25.44
CA ASP A 4 28.59 22.81 -25.97
C ASP A 4 28.02 23.87 -25.01
N PHE A 5 28.23 23.75 -23.69
CA PHE A 5 27.60 24.63 -22.67
C PHE A 5 27.99 26.11 -22.69
N THR A 6 28.77 26.54 -23.68
CA THR A 6 29.03 27.95 -23.95
C THR A 6 28.27 28.47 -25.16
N CYS A 7 27.45 27.62 -25.79
CA CYS A 7 26.61 27.97 -26.93
C CYS A 7 25.28 28.58 -26.47
N THR A 8 24.98 29.76 -26.97
CA THR A 8 23.67 30.39 -26.82
C THR A 8 22.68 29.86 -27.85
N THR A 9 21.38 30.08 -27.63
CA THR A 9 20.30 29.59 -28.51
C THR A 9 20.38 30.15 -29.95
N ASP A 10 21.05 31.28 -30.16
CA ASP A 10 21.35 31.78 -31.52
C ASP A 10 22.48 31.01 -32.24
N GLY A 11 23.09 30.01 -31.59
CA GLY A 11 24.18 29.21 -32.13
C GLY A 11 25.54 29.93 -32.13
N SER A 12 25.71 31.00 -31.35
CA SER A 12 27.04 31.55 -31.04
C SER A 12 27.66 30.80 -29.86
N CYS A 13 28.97 30.55 -29.86
CA CYS A 13 29.65 29.78 -28.80
C CYS A 13 30.92 30.48 -28.33
N ASP A 14 31.06 30.67 -27.02
CA ASP A 14 32.29 31.20 -26.42
C ASP A 14 33.27 30.06 -26.12
N LEU A 15 34.17 29.77 -27.06
CA LEU A 15 35.13 28.67 -26.92
C LEU A 15 36.15 28.89 -25.78
N SER A 16 36.31 30.12 -25.27
CA SER A 16 37.26 30.42 -24.19
C SER A 16 36.77 29.91 -22.82
N LYS A 17 35.47 29.67 -22.68
CA LYS A 17 34.83 29.21 -21.44
C LYS A 17 34.51 27.71 -21.45
N LEU A 18 34.97 26.99 -22.46
CA LEU A 18 34.68 25.57 -22.64
C LEU A 18 35.67 24.72 -21.83
N TYR A 19 35.12 23.82 -21.01
CA TYR A 19 35.89 22.90 -20.19
C TYR A 19 35.59 21.45 -20.61
N PRO A 20 36.55 20.71 -21.18
CA PRO A 20 36.38 19.29 -21.51
C PRO A 20 36.00 18.50 -20.24
N PRO A 21 34.93 17.69 -20.23
CA PRO A 21 34.48 16.94 -19.06
C PRO A 21 35.33 15.67 -18.84
N LEU A 22 36.65 15.87 -18.76
CA LEU A 22 37.65 14.86 -18.46
C LEU A 22 38.72 15.45 -17.55
N THR A 23 39.01 14.74 -16.46
CA THR A 23 40.01 15.14 -15.45
C THR A 23 41.40 15.33 -16.05
N GLN A 24 41.80 14.53 -17.03
CA GLN A 24 43.08 14.65 -17.74
C GLN A 24 43.26 15.97 -18.51
N TYR A 25 42.17 16.71 -18.74
CA TYR A 25 42.19 18.05 -19.36
C TYR A 25 41.77 19.16 -18.38
N GLY A 26 41.74 18.86 -17.08
CA GLY A 26 41.43 19.83 -16.01
C GLY A 26 39.94 20.15 -15.83
N GLY A 27 39.04 19.39 -16.46
CA GLY A 27 37.59 19.53 -16.24
C GLY A 27 37.02 18.45 -15.31
N PRO A 28 35.69 18.41 -15.12
CA PRO A 28 35.04 17.47 -14.22
C PRO A 28 35.13 16.03 -14.71
N ASP A 29 34.92 15.09 -13.79
CA ASP A 29 35.06 13.65 -14.04
C ASP A 29 33.86 13.04 -14.77
N GLY A 30 33.66 13.43 -16.03
CA GLY A 30 32.60 12.87 -16.86
C GLY A 30 32.76 11.36 -17.09
N ALA A 31 34.00 10.87 -17.20
CA ALA A 31 34.28 9.44 -17.36
C ALA A 31 33.86 8.64 -16.11
N GLY A 32 34.27 9.09 -14.91
CA GLY A 32 33.85 8.48 -13.66
C GLY A 32 32.35 8.57 -13.43
N GLN A 33 31.71 9.68 -13.83
CA GLN A 33 30.26 9.84 -13.71
C GLN A 33 29.48 8.87 -14.61
N MET A 34 29.89 8.71 -15.87
CA MET A 34 29.27 7.70 -16.75
C MET A 34 29.50 6.28 -16.22
N GLN A 35 30.70 5.97 -15.71
CA GLN A 35 30.99 4.67 -15.10
C GLN A 35 30.12 4.41 -13.88
N HIS A 36 29.93 5.41 -13.01
CA HIS A 36 29.06 5.33 -11.84
C HIS A 36 27.60 5.06 -12.26
N LEU A 37 27.07 5.81 -13.23
CA LEU A 37 25.69 5.64 -13.70
C LEU A 37 25.46 4.27 -14.35
N ALA A 38 26.44 3.77 -15.10
CA ALA A 38 26.36 2.45 -15.70
C ALA A 38 26.47 1.32 -14.67
N ALA A 39 27.45 1.40 -13.75
CA ALA A 39 27.73 0.35 -12.79
C ALA A 39 26.72 0.31 -11.64
N ASP A 40 26.34 1.47 -11.09
CA ASP A 40 25.58 1.55 -9.85
C ASP A 40 24.08 1.81 -10.08
N ARG A 41 23.70 2.23 -11.29
CA ARG A 41 22.31 2.58 -11.66
C ARG A 41 21.81 1.93 -12.94
N GLY A 42 22.66 1.19 -13.67
CA GLY A 42 22.28 0.48 -14.89
C GLY A 42 21.97 1.38 -16.09
N LEU A 43 22.23 2.69 -16.01
CA LEU A 43 22.03 3.64 -17.11
C LEU A 43 23.22 3.57 -18.07
N ASN A 44 22.97 3.17 -19.32
CA ASN A 44 24.02 2.80 -20.27
C ASN A 44 23.94 3.51 -21.62
N VAL A 45 23.12 4.56 -21.76
CA VAL A 45 23.12 5.41 -22.95
C VAL A 45 23.51 6.81 -22.53
N PHE A 46 24.61 7.33 -23.07
CA PHE A 46 25.14 8.63 -22.68
C PHE A 46 25.13 9.58 -23.87
N ARG A 47 24.51 10.74 -23.67
CA ARG A 47 24.53 11.86 -24.63
C ARG A 47 25.78 12.70 -24.38
N LEU A 48 26.59 12.88 -25.43
CA LEU A 48 27.89 13.56 -25.35
C LEU A 48 27.86 14.82 -26.23
N PRO A 49 27.27 15.91 -25.74
CA PRO A 49 27.02 17.09 -26.56
C PRO A 49 28.33 17.83 -26.89
N VAL A 50 28.42 18.32 -28.12
CA VAL A 50 29.55 19.05 -28.65
C VAL A 50 29.11 20.10 -29.67
N SER A 51 29.66 21.30 -29.57
CA SER A 51 29.48 22.31 -30.61
C SER A 51 30.40 22.03 -31.81
N TRP A 52 29.87 22.12 -33.03
CA TRP A 52 30.70 22.09 -34.24
C TRP A 52 31.71 23.26 -34.32
N GLN A 53 31.46 24.41 -33.66
CA GLN A 53 32.46 25.47 -33.50
C GLN A 53 33.69 24.95 -32.75
N TYR A 54 33.50 24.18 -31.68
CA TYR A 54 34.62 23.61 -30.94
C TYR A 54 35.41 22.64 -31.82
N LEU A 55 34.74 21.70 -32.50
CA LEU A 55 35.38 20.72 -33.36
C LEU A 55 36.16 21.38 -34.51
N ALA A 56 35.59 22.40 -35.15
CA ALA A 56 36.20 23.08 -36.29
C ALA A 56 37.14 24.24 -35.91
N GLY A 57 37.37 24.49 -34.61
CA GLY A 57 38.23 25.60 -34.17
C GLY A 57 37.67 26.98 -34.55
N ASN A 58 36.34 27.12 -34.52
CA ASN A 58 35.57 28.30 -34.90
C ASN A 58 35.71 28.72 -36.38
N GLN A 59 36.02 27.78 -37.26
CA GLN A 59 36.07 28.00 -38.71
C GLN A 59 35.01 27.12 -39.39
N LEU A 60 34.13 27.72 -40.20
CA LEU A 60 33.06 26.99 -40.85
C LEU A 60 33.56 26.32 -42.14
N GLY A 61 33.17 25.07 -42.38
CA GLY A 61 33.47 24.35 -43.62
C GLY A 61 34.91 23.85 -43.78
N VAL A 62 35.70 23.86 -42.71
CA VAL A 62 37.08 23.32 -42.69
C VAL A 62 37.14 21.95 -42.00
N ASP A 63 38.27 21.26 -42.18
CA ASP A 63 38.57 20.05 -41.41
C ASP A 63 38.62 20.36 -39.91
N PHE A 64 38.12 19.43 -39.09
CA PHE A 64 38.12 19.56 -37.64
C PHE A 64 39.54 19.73 -37.11
N ASN A 65 39.68 20.61 -36.14
CA ASN A 65 40.93 20.82 -35.44
C ASN A 65 41.34 19.53 -34.73
N ALA A 66 42.49 18.97 -35.13
CA ALA A 66 42.96 17.67 -34.63
C ALA A 66 43.08 17.62 -33.10
N ALA A 67 43.49 18.71 -32.45
CA ALA A 67 43.63 18.76 -30.99
C ALA A 67 42.26 18.77 -30.28
N ASN A 68 41.28 19.51 -30.80
CA ASN A 68 39.93 19.53 -30.24
C ASN A 68 39.21 18.20 -30.49
N MET A 69 39.36 17.64 -31.69
CA MET A 69 38.83 16.32 -32.03
C MET A 69 39.43 15.21 -31.15
N ALA A 70 40.73 15.28 -30.82
CA ALA A 70 41.36 14.32 -29.91
C ALA A 70 40.77 14.38 -28.48
N LYS A 71 40.46 15.59 -27.98
CA LYS A 71 39.83 15.76 -26.67
C LYS A 71 38.40 15.25 -26.64
N TYR A 72 37.61 15.53 -27.67
CA TYR A 72 36.25 15.02 -27.79
C TYR A 72 36.24 13.49 -27.95
N ASP A 73 37.12 12.96 -28.80
CA ASP A 73 37.29 11.52 -28.98
C ASP A 73 37.67 10.83 -27.66
N ALA A 74 38.53 11.41 -26.83
CA ALA A 74 38.81 10.84 -25.51
C ALA A 74 37.56 10.67 -24.63
N LEU A 75 36.56 11.57 -24.73
CA LEU A 75 35.30 11.43 -24.00
C LEU A 75 34.43 10.32 -24.61
N VAL A 76 34.36 10.27 -25.95
CA VAL A 76 33.63 9.22 -26.67
C VAL A 76 34.24 7.84 -26.36
N GLN A 77 35.56 7.72 -26.38
CA GLN A 77 36.26 6.49 -26.00
C GLN A 77 36.06 6.13 -24.52
N ALA A 78 35.98 7.11 -23.62
CA ALA A 78 35.65 6.84 -22.21
C ALA A 78 34.24 6.26 -22.07
N CYS A 79 33.26 6.77 -22.82
CA CYS A 79 31.92 6.19 -22.87
C CYS A 79 31.92 4.79 -23.50
N LEU A 80 32.60 4.58 -24.63
CA LEU A 80 32.69 3.28 -25.31
C LEU A 80 33.46 2.23 -24.51
N GLY A 81 34.34 2.66 -23.59
CA GLY A 81 35.04 1.79 -22.65
C GLY A 81 34.14 1.15 -21.60
N ILE A 82 32.92 1.68 -21.41
CA ILE A 82 31.93 1.13 -20.48
C ILE A 82 31.20 -0.03 -21.17
N ALA A 83 31.27 -1.22 -20.57
CA ALA A 83 30.72 -2.42 -21.15
C ALA A 83 29.21 -2.28 -21.44
N GLY A 84 28.84 -2.42 -22.72
CA GLY A 84 27.44 -2.35 -23.16
C GLY A 84 26.87 -0.93 -23.26
N ALA A 85 27.67 0.11 -23.04
CA ALA A 85 27.20 1.48 -23.18
C ALA A 85 27.05 1.90 -24.65
N LYS A 86 26.08 2.77 -24.93
CA LYS A 86 25.91 3.47 -26.20
C LYS A 86 26.19 4.95 -26.02
N CYS A 87 26.85 5.55 -27.01
CA CYS A 87 27.30 6.92 -26.95
C CYS A 87 26.61 7.72 -28.06
N ILE A 88 25.77 8.68 -27.69
CA ILE A 88 25.14 9.59 -28.64
C ILE A 88 26.11 10.74 -28.88
N ILE A 89 26.68 10.78 -30.09
CA ILE A 89 27.41 11.96 -30.57
C ILE A 89 26.38 12.98 -30.94
N ASP A 90 26.35 14.07 -30.19
CA ASP A 90 25.27 15.04 -30.25
C ASP A 90 25.79 16.42 -30.59
N LEU A 91 25.51 16.89 -31.81
CA LEU A 91 25.95 18.21 -32.25
C LEU A 91 25.02 19.27 -31.65
N HIS A 92 25.52 20.13 -30.78
CA HIS A 92 24.66 21.03 -30.00
C HIS A 92 24.98 22.50 -30.27
N ASN A 93 24.21 23.10 -31.17
CA ASN A 93 24.24 24.52 -31.53
C ASN A 93 22.91 24.99 -32.18
N TYR A 94 21.80 24.34 -31.87
CA TYR A 94 20.43 24.76 -32.25
C TYR A 94 20.21 24.93 -33.76
N ALA A 95 20.90 24.15 -34.60
CA ALA A 95 20.92 24.25 -36.06
C ALA A 95 21.41 25.60 -36.61
N ARG A 96 22.33 26.29 -35.91
CA ARG A 96 22.81 27.63 -36.27
C ARG A 96 24.32 27.81 -36.16
N TRP A 97 24.90 28.68 -36.99
CA TRP A 97 26.24 29.22 -36.79
C TRP A 97 26.16 30.74 -36.69
N ASN A 98 26.40 31.28 -35.49
CA ASN A 98 26.39 32.72 -35.21
C ASN A 98 25.13 33.44 -35.77
N GLY A 99 23.94 32.96 -35.38
CA GLY A 99 22.64 33.49 -35.78
C GLY A 99 22.11 32.99 -37.13
N ASN A 100 22.94 32.37 -37.96
CA ASN A 100 22.53 31.88 -39.29
C ASN A 100 22.05 30.42 -39.22
N ILE A 101 20.80 30.18 -39.62
CA ILE A 101 20.17 28.86 -39.67
C ILE A 101 20.69 28.08 -40.88
N VAL A 102 21.10 26.83 -40.65
CA VAL A 102 21.61 25.94 -41.70
C VAL A 102 20.58 25.80 -42.82
N GLY A 103 21.00 26.12 -44.05
CA GLY A 103 20.19 25.99 -45.25
C GLY A 103 19.08 27.03 -45.41
N GLN A 104 18.92 27.96 -44.47
CA GLN A 104 17.78 28.90 -44.45
C GLN A 104 18.18 30.38 -44.37
N SER A 105 19.43 30.70 -44.01
CA SER A 105 19.93 32.09 -43.91
C SER A 105 20.69 32.56 -45.16
N GLY A 106 20.05 32.48 -46.33
CA GLY A 106 20.58 33.12 -47.56
C GLY A 106 21.95 32.63 -48.04
N GLY A 107 22.35 31.41 -47.68
CA GLY A 107 23.63 30.80 -48.08
C GLY A 107 24.81 31.06 -47.14
N ALA A 108 24.65 31.82 -46.05
CA ALA A 108 25.72 32.05 -45.07
C ALA A 108 26.17 30.75 -44.37
N VAL A 109 25.23 29.85 -44.11
CA VAL A 109 25.46 28.50 -43.59
C VAL A 109 24.65 27.55 -44.44
N THR A 110 25.31 26.72 -45.25
CA THR A 110 24.66 25.86 -46.23
C THR A 110 24.54 24.41 -45.75
N ASN A 111 23.80 23.59 -46.49
CA ASN A 111 23.72 22.14 -46.23
C ASN A 111 25.10 21.47 -46.38
N GLU A 112 25.95 21.96 -47.28
CA GLU A 112 27.32 21.49 -47.48
C GLU A 112 28.17 21.65 -46.22
N HIS A 113 27.98 22.73 -45.44
CA HIS A 113 28.72 22.91 -44.20
C HIS A 113 28.35 21.86 -43.14
N LEU A 114 27.04 21.60 -42.95
CA LEU A 114 26.59 20.59 -41.98
C LEU A 114 26.92 19.17 -42.43
N THR A 115 26.77 18.88 -43.73
CA THR A 115 27.16 17.58 -44.29
C THR A 115 28.66 17.37 -44.23
N ASN A 116 29.51 18.40 -44.40
CA ASN A 116 30.95 18.28 -44.18
C ASN A 116 31.28 17.89 -42.73
N ALA A 117 30.66 18.54 -41.74
CA ALA A 117 30.86 18.19 -40.33
C ALA A 117 30.45 16.73 -40.05
N TRP A 118 29.29 16.31 -40.56
CA TRP A 118 28.81 14.93 -40.40
C TRP A 118 29.61 13.91 -41.21
N TRP A 119 30.17 14.28 -42.37
CA TRP A 119 31.09 13.45 -43.12
C TRP A 119 32.33 13.13 -42.29
N GLN A 120 32.90 14.13 -41.61
CA GLN A 120 34.07 13.95 -40.75
C GLN A 120 33.75 13.10 -39.51
N LEU A 121 32.66 13.41 -38.79
CA LEU A 121 32.22 12.62 -37.62
C LEU A 121 31.91 11.16 -38.00
N ALA A 122 31.09 10.96 -39.03
CA ALA A 122 30.73 9.62 -39.49
C ALA A 122 31.94 8.86 -40.01
N THR A 123 32.87 9.51 -40.73
CA THR A 123 34.12 8.86 -41.17
C THR A 123 34.94 8.35 -39.98
N LYS A 124 35.01 9.12 -38.90
CA LYS A 124 35.73 8.73 -37.68
C LYS A 124 35.06 7.57 -36.94
N TYR A 125 33.73 7.59 -36.80
CA TYR A 125 33.01 6.64 -35.94
C TYR A 125 32.21 5.56 -36.70
N LYS A 126 32.33 5.45 -38.02
CA LYS A 126 31.59 4.45 -38.83
C LYS A 126 31.80 3.00 -38.38
N SER A 127 32.96 2.69 -37.81
CA SER A 127 33.29 1.35 -37.31
C SER A 127 32.74 1.08 -35.91
N GLU A 128 32.25 2.11 -35.20
CA GLU A 128 31.77 1.99 -33.82
C GLU A 128 30.27 1.71 -33.79
N ALA A 129 29.90 0.45 -33.55
CA ALA A 129 28.50 0.01 -33.58
C ALA A 129 27.65 0.54 -32.41
N ASN A 130 28.30 0.93 -31.31
CA ASN A 130 27.64 1.48 -30.12
C ASN A 130 27.46 3.02 -30.18
N VAL A 131 27.90 3.65 -31.28
CA VAL A 131 27.68 5.08 -31.50
C VAL A 131 26.30 5.31 -32.13
N ILE A 132 25.61 6.31 -31.61
CA ILE A 132 24.37 6.88 -32.16
C ILE A 132 24.69 8.30 -32.64
N PHE A 133 24.18 8.69 -33.81
CA PHE A 133 24.42 10.02 -34.38
C PHE A 133 23.21 10.93 -34.12
N GLY A 134 23.30 11.82 -33.13
CA GLY A 134 22.34 12.90 -32.89
C GLY A 134 22.67 14.09 -33.79
N ILE A 135 21.93 14.26 -34.90
CA ILE A 135 22.31 15.20 -35.97
C ILE A 135 22.48 16.63 -35.46
N MET A 136 21.54 17.05 -34.61
CA MET A 136 21.50 18.40 -34.07
C MET A 136 20.59 18.43 -32.84
N ASN A 137 21.06 18.98 -31.73
CA ASN A 137 20.26 19.16 -30.53
C ASN A 137 19.41 20.44 -30.58
N GLU A 138 18.17 20.33 -30.08
CA GLU A 138 17.19 21.40 -29.87
C GLU A 138 17.05 22.48 -30.98
N PRO A 139 16.91 22.14 -32.28
CA PRO A 139 16.61 23.17 -33.25
C PRO A 139 15.30 23.90 -32.91
N HIS A 140 15.26 25.21 -33.14
CA HIS A 140 14.07 26.02 -32.89
C HIS A 140 13.88 27.08 -33.96
N HIS A 141 12.68 27.64 -34.09
CA HIS A 141 12.38 28.79 -34.96
C HIS A 141 12.90 28.64 -36.41
N LEU A 142 12.83 27.43 -36.98
CA LEU A 142 13.23 27.11 -38.35
C LEU A 142 12.04 26.65 -39.19
N ASP A 143 12.18 26.72 -40.52
CA ASP A 143 11.25 26.12 -41.47
C ASP A 143 11.49 24.61 -41.55
N VAL A 144 10.54 23.82 -41.02
CA VAL A 144 10.69 22.37 -40.86
C VAL A 144 10.80 21.64 -42.21
N PRO A 145 10.02 21.95 -43.27
CA PRO A 145 10.19 21.30 -44.57
C PRO A 145 11.59 21.51 -45.18
N THR A 146 12.12 22.73 -45.11
CA THR A 146 13.50 23.00 -45.56
C THR A 146 14.51 22.26 -44.69
N TRP A 147 14.30 22.22 -43.37
CA TRP A 147 15.16 21.46 -42.46
C TRP A 147 15.12 19.95 -42.71
N ALA A 148 13.96 19.37 -43.02
CA ALA A 148 13.85 17.96 -43.38
C ALA A 148 14.67 17.63 -44.64
N THR A 149 14.73 18.58 -45.60
CA THR A 149 15.60 18.46 -46.78
C THR A 149 17.07 18.46 -46.38
N THR A 150 17.48 19.35 -45.47
CA THR A 150 18.84 19.36 -44.91
C THR A 150 19.18 18.06 -44.17
N LEU A 151 18.27 17.54 -43.34
CA LEU A 151 18.45 16.28 -42.63
C LEU A 151 18.60 15.10 -43.60
N GLN A 152 17.85 15.06 -44.70
CA GLN A 152 18.00 14.03 -45.74
C GLN A 152 19.40 14.06 -46.37
N TRP A 153 19.96 15.25 -46.62
CA TRP A 153 21.33 15.40 -47.11
C TRP A 153 22.36 14.85 -46.11
N VAL A 154 22.17 15.13 -44.82
CA VAL A 154 23.04 14.62 -43.75
C VAL A 154 22.94 13.09 -43.65
N VAL A 155 21.73 12.52 -43.66
CA VAL A 155 21.53 11.06 -43.68
C VAL A 155 22.28 10.43 -44.87
N ASN A 156 22.09 10.96 -46.08
CA ASN A 156 22.77 10.46 -47.28
C ASN A 156 24.29 10.54 -47.15
N THR A 157 24.81 11.60 -46.53
CA THR A 157 26.24 11.80 -46.31
C THR A 157 26.82 10.81 -45.30
N ILE A 158 26.15 10.61 -44.16
CA ILE A 158 26.55 9.62 -43.15
C ILE A 158 26.60 8.22 -43.77
N ARG A 159 25.62 7.89 -44.62
CA ARG A 159 25.54 6.58 -45.26
C ARG A 159 26.56 6.40 -46.38
N SER A 160 26.86 7.45 -47.15
CA SER A 160 27.85 7.37 -48.23
C SER A 160 29.27 7.11 -47.76
N VAL A 161 29.63 7.48 -46.52
CA VAL A 161 30.94 7.16 -45.93
C VAL A 161 31.04 5.72 -45.36
N GLY A 162 29.96 4.97 -45.43
CA GLY A 162 29.86 3.57 -44.99
C GLY A 162 29.40 3.38 -43.55
N ALA A 163 28.90 4.41 -42.87
CA ALA A 163 28.35 4.30 -41.51
C ALA A 163 26.92 3.75 -41.56
N THR A 164 26.76 2.48 -41.88
CA THR A 164 25.44 1.84 -42.12
C THR A 164 24.85 1.17 -40.88
N SER A 165 25.64 0.94 -39.83
CA SER A 165 25.20 0.28 -38.59
C SER A 165 24.49 1.23 -37.62
N GLN A 166 24.87 2.50 -37.62
CA GLN A 166 24.50 3.49 -36.60
C GLN A 166 23.05 3.96 -36.74
N THR A 167 22.40 4.14 -35.59
CA THR A 167 21.13 4.86 -35.50
C THR A 167 21.39 6.36 -35.65
N ILE A 168 20.54 7.05 -36.41
CA ILE A 168 20.59 8.49 -36.62
C ILE A 168 19.35 9.12 -35.98
N LEU A 169 19.55 10.09 -35.09
CA LEU A 169 18.48 10.84 -34.44
C LEU A 169 18.17 12.11 -35.23
N LEU A 170 16.89 12.34 -35.50
CA LEU A 170 16.37 13.44 -36.29
C LEU A 170 15.57 14.38 -35.38
N ALA A 171 16.12 15.55 -35.08
CA ALA A 171 15.46 16.56 -34.27
C ALA A 171 14.57 17.50 -35.12
N GLY A 172 13.42 17.85 -34.55
CA GLY A 172 12.44 18.78 -35.11
C GLY A 172 12.75 20.25 -34.80
N THR A 173 11.73 21.11 -34.84
CA THR A 173 11.79 22.48 -34.32
C THR A 173 11.25 22.54 -32.89
N ASP A 174 11.07 23.76 -32.34
CA ASP A 174 10.48 24.00 -31.01
C ASP A 174 11.22 23.26 -29.89
N PHE A 175 12.56 23.30 -29.93
CA PHE A 175 13.44 22.61 -28.97
C PHE A 175 13.17 21.10 -28.89
N ALA A 176 12.68 20.51 -29.98
CA ALA A 176 12.28 19.11 -30.05
C ALA A 176 11.22 18.69 -29.00
N ALA A 177 10.43 19.64 -28.48
CA ALA A 177 9.46 19.38 -27.42
C ALA A 177 8.42 18.33 -27.81
N ALA A 178 8.33 17.25 -27.03
CA ALA A 178 7.50 16.09 -27.34
C ALA A 178 6.00 16.45 -27.52
N GLY A 179 5.49 17.40 -26.72
CA GLY A 179 4.08 17.81 -26.78
C GLY A 179 3.68 18.60 -28.02
N SER A 180 4.61 19.25 -28.71
CA SER A 180 4.34 19.93 -29.99
C SER A 180 4.91 19.17 -31.20
N PHE A 181 5.79 18.19 -30.98
CA PHE A 181 6.54 17.51 -32.04
C PHE A 181 5.64 16.89 -33.12
N ALA A 182 4.55 16.23 -32.71
CA ALA A 182 3.60 15.59 -33.62
C ALA A 182 2.90 16.60 -34.55
N SER A 183 2.60 17.81 -34.07
CA SER A 183 1.89 18.84 -34.82
C SER A 183 2.81 19.76 -35.61
N THR A 184 4.07 19.92 -35.20
CA THR A 184 5.02 20.86 -35.83
C THR A 184 6.00 20.17 -36.78
N SER A 185 6.58 19.05 -36.37
CA SER A 185 7.81 18.52 -36.97
C SER A 185 7.63 17.15 -37.61
N ALA A 186 6.83 16.29 -36.98
CA ALA A 186 6.82 14.87 -37.27
C ALA A 186 6.43 14.55 -38.72
N ALA A 187 5.46 15.26 -39.30
CA ALA A 187 5.02 15.05 -40.67
C ALA A 187 6.12 15.32 -41.72
N SER A 188 6.87 16.41 -41.58
CA SER A 188 7.96 16.76 -42.50
C SER A 188 9.13 15.79 -42.36
N LEU A 189 9.50 15.44 -41.12
CA LEU A 189 10.59 14.50 -40.84
C LEU A 189 10.19 13.05 -41.19
N ALA A 190 8.89 12.74 -41.28
CA ALA A 190 8.36 11.44 -41.69
C ALA A 190 8.86 11.00 -43.06
N ALA A 191 9.09 11.97 -43.96
CA ALA A 191 9.49 11.74 -45.35
C ALA A 191 10.97 11.38 -45.53
N ILE A 192 11.79 11.55 -44.48
CA ILE A 192 13.22 11.26 -44.54
C ILE A 192 13.43 9.74 -44.55
N THR A 193 14.21 9.25 -45.50
CA THR A 193 14.52 7.83 -45.70
C THR A 193 16.01 7.58 -45.73
N ASP A 194 16.41 6.37 -45.38
CA ASP A 194 17.77 5.88 -45.55
C ASP A 194 18.04 5.57 -47.03
N ALA A 195 19.28 5.30 -47.41
CA ALA A 195 19.66 5.06 -48.80
C ALA A 195 18.97 3.83 -49.43
N ASP A 196 18.53 2.89 -48.60
CA ASP A 196 17.74 1.71 -48.98
C ASP A 196 16.21 1.96 -48.97
N GLY A 197 15.78 3.21 -48.73
CA GLY A 197 14.39 3.61 -48.61
C GLY A 197 13.75 3.27 -47.25
N SER A 198 14.49 2.65 -46.32
CA SER A 198 13.99 2.31 -45.00
C SER A 198 14.02 3.50 -44.04
N THR A 199 13.31 3.39 -42.93
CA THR A 199 13.32 4.37 -41.82
C THR A 199 13.73 3.74 -40.50
N GLU A 200 14.18 2.47 -40.50
CA GLU A 200 14.35 1.66 -39.29
C GLU A 200 15.38 2.23 -38.32
N LYS A 201 16.47 2.79 -38.87
CA LYS A 201 17.58 3.41 -38.13
C LYS A 201 17.47 4.94 -38.06
N LEU A 202 16.36 5.51 -38.51
CA LEU A 202 16.08 6.95 -38.49
C LEU A 202 15.02 7.26 -37.45
N VAL A 203 15.47 7.61 -36.25
CA VAL A 203 14.64 7.77 -35.06
C VAL A 203 14.47 9.26 -34.77
N PHE A 204 13.28 9.70 -34.36
CA PHE A 204 13.07 11.10 -33.98
C PHE A 204 13.70 11.39 -32.61
N ASP A 205 14.34 12.54 -32.48
CA ASP A 205 14.89 13.03 -31.22
C ASP A 205 13.86 13.94 -30.55
N VAL A 206 13.45 13.64 -29.31
CA VAL A 206 12.38 14.39 -28.62
C VAL A 206 12.70 14.64 -27.15
N HIS A 207 12.29 15.79 -26.63
CA HIS A 207 12.58 16.27 -25.27
C HIS A 207 11.29 16.54 -24.48
N GLN A 208 11.28 16.31 -23.17
CA GLN A 208 10.10 16.52 -22.31
C GLN A 208 10.46 17.16 -20.96
N TYR A 209 10.16 18.44 -20.78
CA TYR A 209 10.30 19.08 -19.47
C TYR A 209 8.94 19.16 -18.74
N LEU A 210 8.95 18.99 -17.42
CA LEU A 210 7.75 18.84 -16.58
C LEU A 210 7.35 20.12 -15.83
N ASP A 211 8.11 21.18 -16.06
CA ASP A 211 7.90 22.50 -15.50
C ASP A 211 6.76 23.25 -16.21
N LEU A 212 6.28 24.35 -15.61
CA LEU A 212 5.01 24.98 -16.00
C LEU A 212 4.97 25.37 -17.49
N ASN A 213 6.06 25.91 -18.00
CA ASN A 213 6.22 26.38 -19.37
C ASN A 213 6.89 25.35 -20.31
N ARG A 214 7.27 24.17 -19.81
CA ARG A 214 7.92 23.07 -20.54
C ARG A 214 9.28 23.42 -21.14
N THR A 215 9.96 24.44 -20.61
CA THR A 215 11.26 24.87 -21.12
C THR A 215 12.43 24.39 -20.26
N GLY A 216 12.16 23.68 -19.16
CA GLY A 216 13.18 23.24 -18.21
C GLY A 216 13.80 24.39 -17.41
N THR A 217 13.17 25.57 -17.39
CA THR A 217 13.70 26.77 -16.72
C THR A 217 13.02 27.04 -15.38
N ASP A 218 11.79 26.55 -15.19
CA ASP A 218 11.05 26.72 -13.94
C ASP A 218 11.42 25.61 -12.94
N THR A 219 11.57 25.99 -11.66
CA THR A 219 12.08 25.10 -10.61
C THR A 219 11.11 23.99 -10.19
N GLU A 220 9.80 24.22 -10.31
CA GLU A 220 8.76 23.31 -9.84
C GLU A 220 8.10 22.57 -11.00
N CYS A 221 7.84 21.27 -10.81
CA CYS A 221 7.07 20.48 -11.76
C CYS A 221 5.61 20.46 -11.35
N VAL A 222 4.73 20.59 -12.34
CA VAL A 222 3.28 20.71 -12.08
C VAL A 222 2.47 19.58 -12.72
N ARG A 223 3.12 18.70 -13.48
CA ARG A 223 2.50 17.61 -14.25
C ARG A 223 3.53 16.54 -14.64
N ASP A 224 3.05 15.38 -15.08
CA ASP A 224 3.85 14.23 -15.54
C ASP A 224 4.16 14.22 -17.05
N GLY A 225 3.66 15.19 -17.82
CA GLY A 225 3.94 15.31 -19.26
C GLY A 225 3.35 14.19 -20.12
N LEU A 226 2.50 13.31 -19.56
CA LEU A 226 1.99 12.14 -20.27
C LEU A 226 0.85 12.49 -21.22
N ASP A 227 -0.25 13.05 -20.71
CA ASP A 227 -1.47 13.27 -21.49
C ASP A 227 -1.35 14.41 -22.52
N ASP A 228 -0.46 15.38 -22.27
CA ASP A 228 -0.29 16.59 -23.06
C ASP A 228 1.08 16.69 -23.77
N GLY A 229 1.83 15.59 -23.76
CA GLY A 229 3.20 15.44 -24.26
C GLY A 229 3.44 14.12 -24.98
N LEU A 230 3.89 13.12 -24.21
CA LEU A 230 4.38 11.85 -24.73
C LEU A 230 3.31 10.97 -25.36
N LYS A 231 2.08 10.97 -24.84
CA LYS A 231 1.00 10.10 -25.35
C LYS A 231 0.52 10.51 -26.75
N PRO A 232 0.18 11.79 -27.04
CA PRO A 232 -0.13 12.23 -28.39
C PRO A 232 1.00 11.93 -29.40
N LEU A 233 2.26 12.12 -28.99
CA LEU A 233 3.41 11.81 -29.83
C LEU A 233 3.52 10.30 -30.10
N ALA A 234 3.41 9.46 -29.07
CA ALA A 234 3.47 8.02 -29.22
C ALA A 234 2.33 7.47 -30.10
N GLU A 235 1.12 8.03 -30.01
CA GLU A 235 0.00 7.73 -30.89
C GLU A 235 0.34 8.07 -32.35
N TRP A 236 0.86 9.28 -32.58
CA TRP A 236 1.29 9.71 -33.92
C TRP A 236 2.38 8.81 -34.50
N LEU A 237 3.40 8.46 -33.70
CA LEU A 237 4.52 7.60 -34.11
C LEU A 237 4.04 6.21 -34.54
N ARG A 238 3.14 5.61 -33.77
CA ARG A 238 2.55 4.29 -34.10
C ARG A 238 1.73 4.37 -35.38
N ALA A 239 0.91 5.42 -35.54
CA ALA A 239 0.09 5.60 -36.73
C ALA A 239 0.92 5.77 -38.01
N ASN A 240 2.12 6.35 -37.89
CA ASN A 240 3.00 6.64 -39.03
C ASN A 240 4.19 5.68 -39.16
N GLY A 241 4.25 4.61 -38.34
CA GLY A 241 5.32 3.62 -38.39
C GLY A 241 6.72 4.18 -38.08
N ARG A 242 6.79 5.23 -37.25
CA ARG A 242 8.04 5.89 -36.85
C ARG A 242 8.40 5.55 -35.40
N LYS A 243 9.66 5.77 -35.05
CA LYS A 243 10.18 5.64 -33.68
C LYS A 243 10.69 7.01 -33.23
N ALA A 244 10.57 7.29 -31.93
CA ALA A 244 11.27 8.40 -31.29
C ALA A 244 12.11 7.88 -30.12
N PHE A 245 13.15 8.62 -29.78
CA PHE A 245 13.97 8.46 -28.60
C PHE A 245 13.75 9.71 -27.73
N LEU A 246 13.21 9.54 -26.53
CA LEU A 246 13.20 10.56 -25.51
C LEU A 246 14.63 10.69 -24.95
N THR A 247 15.37 11.69 -25.41
CA THR A 247 16.79 11.86 -25.09
C THR A 247 17.03 12.85 -23.97
N GLU A 248 16.02 13.68 -23.63
CA GLU A 248 16.01 14.58 -22.49
C GLU A 248 14.64 14.59 -21.82
N THR A 249 14.61 14.38 -20.49
CA THR A 249 13.43 14.62 -19.66
C THR A 249 13.83 15.14 -18.28
N GLY A 250 13.01 15.99 -17.67
CA GLY A 250 13.24 16.44 -16.29
C GLY A 250 12.62 17.77 -15.89
N GLY A 251 13.11 18.31 -14.77
CA GLY A 251 12.71 19.59 -14.19
C GLY A 251 13.66 19.97 -13.05
N GLY A 252 13.28 20.94 -12.21
CA GLY A 252 14.11 21.36 -11.08
C GLY A 252 14.31 20.28 -10.00
N ASN A 253 15.33 20.45 -9.15
CA ASN A 253 15.62 19.53 -8.04
C ASN A 253 14.68 19.76 -6.84
N THR A 254 13.41 19.38 -6.99
CA THR A 254 12.33 19.60 -6.02
C THR A 254 11.49 18.35 -5.78
N GLY A 255 10.75 18.32 -4.67
CA GLY A 255 9.87 17.18 -4.34
C GLY A 255 8.73 16.99 -5.35
N SER A 256 8.24 18.10 -5.95
CA SER A 256 7.21 18.06 -6.99
C SER A 256 7.73 17.37 -8.26
N CYS A 257 8.95 17.69 -8.70
CA CYS A 257 9.58 17.04 -9.85
C CYS A 257 9.87 15.58 -9.60
N SER A 258 10.35 15.19 -8.42
CA SER A 258 10.53 13.77 -8.08
C SER A 258 9.22 12.98 -8.18
N GLN A 259 8.10 13.55 -7.71
CA GLN A 259 6.80 12.90 -7.82
C GLN A 259 6.37 12.69 -9.28
N TYR A 260 6.48 13.72 -10.12
CA TYR A 260 5.96 13.67 -11.48
C TYR A 260 6.86 12.90 -12.46
N VAL A 261 8.19 12.96 -12.30
CA VAL A 261 9.11 12.08 -13.03
C VAL A 261 8.85 10.62 -12.66
N CYS A 262 8.64 10.29 -11.38
CA CYS A 262 8.27 8.92 -11.00
C CYS A 262 6.95 8.47 -11.64
N ALA A 263 5.94 9.35 -11.68
CA ALA A 263 4.65 9.06 -12.32
C ALA A 263 4.75 8.82 -13.84
N GLU A 264 5.63 9.54 -14.53
CA GLU A 264 5.95 9.33 -15.97
C GLU A 264 6.50 7.92 -16.25
N LEU A 265 7.24 7.34 -15.30
CA LEU A 265 8.01 6.08 -15.47
C LEU A 265 7.25 4.78 -15.09
N ASP A 266 6.05 4.87 -14.50
CA ASP A 266 5.34 3.72 -13.89
C ASP A 266 4.46 2.88 -14.85
N TRP A 267 4.19 3.30 -16.09
CA TRP A 267 3.06 2.80 -16.91
C TRP A 267 3.16 1.38 -17.56
N MET A 268 4.25 0.60 -17.44
CA MET A 268 4.49 -0.55 -18.36
C MET A 268 4.51 -2.02 -17.80
N LYS A 269 4.23 -2.33 -16.52
CA LYS A 269 4.97 -3.44 -15.85
C LYS A 269 4.22 -4.57 -15.07
N LEU A 270 2.89 -4.73 -15.18
CA LEU A 270 2.05 -5.51 -14.24
C LEU A 270 2.08 -7.06 -14.24
N ALA A 271 1.90 -7.72 -15.38
CA ALA A 271 1.66 -9.18 -15.41
C ALA A 271 2.91 -10.01 -15.09
N PHE A 272 4.10 -9.54 -15.49
CA PHE A 272 5.35 -10.28 -15.33
C PHE A 272 5.82 -10.33 -13.87
N ASP A 273 5.66 -9.22 -13.13
CA ASP A 273 6.01 -9.15 -11.71
C ASP A 273 5.09 -10.00 -10.83
N THR A 274 3.80 -10.13 -11.19
CA THR A 274 2.84 -10.95 -10.43
C THR A 274 3.26 -12.43 -10.41
N ILE A 275 3.65 -12.99 -11.57
CA ILE A 275 4.11 -14.39 -11.66
C ILE A 275 5.44 -14.56 -10.92
N GLY A 276 6.39 -13.63 -11.07
CA GLY A 276 7.67 -13.69 -10.35
C GLY A 276 7.50 -13.76 -8.84
N ILE A 277 6.63 -12.90 -8.31
CA ILE A 277 6.39 -12.78 -6.88
C ILE A 277 5.61 -14.00 -6.37
N CYS A 278 4.51 -14.40 -7.02
CA CYS A 278 3.66 -15.47 -6.50
C CYS A 278 4.25 -16.88 -6.71
N ALA A 279 4.94 -17.14 -7.83
CA ALA A 279 5.43 -18.48 -8.13
C ALA A 279 6.85 -18.74 -7.62
N PHE A 280 7.71 -17.72 -7.56
CA PHE A 280 9.13 -17.87 -7.28
C PHE A 280 9.63 -16.98 -6.12
N ASN A 281 8.75 -16.19 -5.49
CA ASN A 281 9.09 -15.17 -4.51
C ASN A 281 10.22 -14.22 -5.00
N TYR A 282 10.19 -13.93 -6.32
CA TYR A 282 11.21 -13.14 -6.98
C TYR A 282 10.60 -11.88 -7.59
N ARG A 283 11.07 -10.72 -7.14
CA ARG A 283 10.68 -9.45 -7.74
C ARG A 283 11.59 -9.17 -8.93
N PHE A 284 11.06 -9.35 -10.13
CA PHE A 284 11.73 -8.86 -11.35
C PHE A 284 11.81 -7.33 -11.40
N ASN A 285 11.08 -6.64 -10.51
CA ASN A 285 11.03 -5.19 -10.35
C ASN A 285 10.76 -4.48 -11.66
N ASN A 286 10.02 -5.11 -12.57
CA ASN A 286 9.60 -4.42 -13.77
C ASN A 286 8.85 -3.16 -13.36
N PHE A 287 7.98 -3.20 -12.34
CA PHE A 287 7.25 -2.03 -11.83
C PHE A 287 8.13 -0.84 -11.49
N TYR A 288 9.28 -1.09 -10.88
CA TYR A 288 10.14 -0.05 -10.32
C TYR A 288 11.35 0.26 -11.21
N ALA A 289 11.44 -0.31 -12.43
CA ALA A 289 12.60 -0.16 -13.33
C ALA A 289 12.18 0.29 -14.74
N GLU A 290 12.82 1.27 -15.36
CA GLU A 290 12.42 1.84 -16.66
C GLU A 290 12.44 0.86 -17.85
N HIS A 291 13.06 -0.31 -17.70
CA HIS A 291 13.15 -1.34 -18.73
C HIS A 291 12.61 -2.68 -18.22
N MET A 292 12.01 -3.46 -19.13
CA MET A 292 11.65 -4.85 -18.82
C MET A 292 12.91 -5.64 -18.48
N HIS A 293 12.84 -6.44 -17.43
CA HIS A 293 13.90 -7.33 -16.99
C HIS A 293 14.45 -8.11 -18.20
N PRO A 294 15.78 -8.26 -18.36
CA PRO A 294 16.39 -8.88 -19.54
C PRO A 294 15.77 -10.24 -19.92
N PHE A 295 15.34 -11.01 -18.92
CA PHE A 295 14.60 -12.26 -19.10
C PHE A 295 13.35 -12.09 -19.99
N ALA A 296 12.50 -11.08 -19.75
CA ALA A 296 11.29 -10.84 -20.53
C ALA A 296 11.59 -10.50 -22.00
N THR A 297 12.66 -9.74 -22.22
CA THR A 297 13.13 -9.36 -23.56
C THR A 297 13.69 -10.57 -24.31
N GLN A 298 14.55 -11.36 -23.66
CA GLN A 298 15.12 -12.61 -24.21
C GLN A 298 14.04 -13.65 -24.51
N MET A 299 13.04 -13.72 -23.65
CA MET A 299 11.86 -14.55 -23.79
C MET A 299 11.05 -14.17 -25.04
N ALA A 300 10.68 -12.90 -25.19
CA ALA A 300 9.93 -12.41 -26.35
C ALA A 300 10.70 -12.65 -27.66
N ALA A 301 12.00 -12.39 -27.68
CA ALA A 301 12.86 -12.66 -28.84
C ALA A 301 12.91 -14.15 -29.19
N SER A 302 13.03 -15.02 -28.18
CA SER A 302 13.05 -16.48 -28.35
C SER A 302 11.73 -17.02 -28.89
N LEU A 303 10.59 -16.51 -28.42
CA LEU A 303 9.25 -16.90 -28.88
C LEU A 303 9.00 -16.50 -30.33
N VAL A 304 9.39 -15.30 -30.72
CA VAL A 304 9.29 -14.84 -32.13
C VAL A 304 10.12 -15.74 -33.05
N GLN A 305 11.34 -16.11 -32.64
CA GLN A 305 12.16 -17.02 -33.44
C GLN A 305 11.62 -18.44 -33.46
N ALA A 306 11.11 -18.95 -32.34
CA ALA A 306 10.46 -20.26 -32.26
C ALA A 306 9.24 -20.34 -33.19
N GLY A 307 8.39 -19.32 -33.20
CA GLY A 307 7.26 -19.20 -34.12
C GLY A 307 7.70 -19.20 -35.58
N LYS A 308 8.69 -18.37 -35.94
CA LYS A 308 9.25 -18.33 -37.30
C LYS A 308 9.88 -19.67 -37.72
N ARG A 309 10.50 -20.40 -36.79
CA ARG A 309 11.15 -21.70 -37.03
C ARG A 309 10.15 -22.80 -37.37
N ALA A 310 8.96 -22.75 -36.78
CA ALA A 310 7.90 -23.74 -36.99
C ALA A 310 7.37 -23.79 -38.43
N PHE A 311 7.49 -22.70 -39.18
CA PHE A 311 7.04 -22.58 -40.58
C PHE A 311 8.17 -22.73 -41.61
N ARG A 312 9.39 -23.11 -41.20
CA ARG A 312 10.57 -23.28 -42.06
C ARG A 312 10.93 -24.76 -42.23
N THR A 313 11.55 -25.10 -43.36
CA THR A 313 12.11 -26.44 -43.58
C THR A 313 13.31 -26.70 -42.67
N GLN A 314 13.65 -27.98 -42.44
CA GLN A 314 14.83 -28.32 -41.62
C GLN A 314 16.14 -27.78 -42.19
N MET A 315 16.26 -27.68 -43.52
CA MET A 315 17.45 -27.17 -44.19
C MET A 315 17.61 -25.66 -43.98
N GLU A 316 16.54 -24.88 -44.13
CA GLU A 316 16.54 -23.43 -43.84
C GLU A 316 16.86 -23.14 -42.38
N ASN A 317 16.34 -23.96 -41.47
CA ASN A 317 16.64 -23.84 -40.05
C ASN A 317 18.10 -24.16 -39.74
N ARG A 318 18.75 -25.10 -40.43
CA ARG A 318 20.19 -25.39 -40.24
C ARG A 318 21.09 -24.27 -40.77
N LEU A 319 20.72 -23.64 -41.88
CA LEU A 319 21.54 -22.60 -42.55
C LEU A 319 21.54 -21.25 -41.82
N ARG A 320 20.54 -20.96 -40.97
CA ARG A 320 20.45 -19.69 -40.21
C ARG A 320 21.28 -19.70 -38.93
N MET A 321 22.58 -19.95 -39.06
CA MET A 321 23.52 -20.11 -37.94
C MET A 321 23.50 -18.93 -36.95
N TRP A 322 23.43 -17.69 -37.44
CA TRP A 322 23.40 -16.48 -36.59
C TRP A 322 22.12 -16.35 -35.77
N SER A 323 20.96 -16.54 -36.40
CA SER A 323 19.67 -16.51 -35.70
C SER A 323 19.51 -17.68 -34.73
N ASN A 324 20.09 -18.83 -35.05
CA ASN A 324 20.15 -19.96 -34.13
C ASN A 324 21.06 -19.67 -32.94
N LYS A 325 22.22 -19.05 -33.18
CA LYS A 325 23.14 -18.63 -32.12
C LYS A 325 22.48 -17.62 -31.19
N GLU A 326 21.85 -16.58 -31.73
CA GLU A 326 21.12 -15.58 -30.94
C GLU A 326 19.98 -16.21 -30.10
N MET A 327 19.22 -17.13 -30.67
CA MET A 327 18.20 -17.88 -29.94
C MET A 327 18.83 -18.75 -28.83
N GLN A 328 19.98 -19.39 -29.07
CA GLN A 328 20.69 -20.16 -28.04
C GLN A 328 21.25 -19.25 -26.94
N ASP A 329 21.82 -18.10 -27.29
CA ASP A 329 22.37 -17.14 -26.33
C ASP A 329 21.23 -16.60 -25.43
N ASN A 330 20.05 -16.30 -26.01
CA ASN A 330 18.86 -15.91 -25.24
C ASN A 330 18.33 -17.03 -24.33
N ILE A 331 18.29 -18.27 -24.82
CA ILE A 331 17.89 -19.44 -24.01
C ILE A 331 18.87 -19.63 -22.85
N GLN A 332 20.18 -19.54 -23.09
CA GLN A 332 21.20 -19.68 -22.06
C GLN A 332 21.09 -18.59 -21.00
N ALA A 333 20.81 -17.34 -21.39
CA ALA A 333 20.63 -16.26 -20.45
C ALA A 333 19.37 -16.44 -19.57
N MET A 334 18.25 -16.90 -20.15
CA MET A 334 17.05 -17.25 -19.38
C MET A 334 17.32 -18.42 -18.42
N HIS A 335 17.99 -19.47 -18.92
CA HIS A 335 18.37 -20.63 -18.12
C HIS A 335 19.27 -20.23 -16.95
N LYS A 336 20.27 -19.38 -17.20
CA LYS A 336 21.20 -18.89 -16.19
C LYS A 336 20.46 -18.24 -15.02
N LEU A 337 19.49 -17.37 -15.30
CA LEU A 337 18.70 -16.75 -14.22
C LEU A 337 17.90 -17.79 -13.43
N CYS A 338 17.21 -18.71 -14.11
CA CYS A 338 16.49 -19.78 -13.43
C CYS A 338 17.41 -20.65 -12.57
N ASP A 339 18.61 -20.96 -13.08
CA ASP A 339 19.62 -21.74 -12.35
C ASP A 339 20.16 -20.99 -11.14
N GLU A 340 20.40 -19.68 -11.26
CA GLU A 340 20.81 -18.81 -10.15
C GLU A 340 19.75 -18.79 -9.05
N LEU A 341 18.46 -18.67 -9.41
CA LEU A 341 17.35 -18.70 -8.45
C LEU A 341 17.20 -20.07 -7.77
N VAL A 342 17.35 -21.16 -8.53
CA VAL A 342 17.36 -22.53 -7.99
C VAL A 342 18.53 -22.72 -7.03
N ALA A 343 19.74 -22.29 -7.43
CA ALA A 343 20.95 -22.41 -6.62
C ALA A 343 20.85 -21.56 -5.34
N GLU A 344 20.35 -20.33 -5.43
CA GLU A 344 20.14 -19.44 -4.30
C GLU A 344 19.14 -20.03 -3.30
N ARG A 345 18.01 -20.56 -3.78
CA ARG A 345 16.99 -21.20 -2.93
C ARG A 345 17.49 -22.47 -2.26
N LYS A 346 18.37 -23.23 -2.93
CA LYS A 346 19.03 -24.40 -2.33
C LYS A 346 20.09 -24.01 -1.29
N ALA A 347 20.84 -22.93 -1.54
CA ALA A 347 21.83 -22.40 -0.61
C ALA A 347 21.19 -21.80 0.65
N HIS A 348 20.00 -21.22 0.51
CA HIS A 348 19.22 -20.63 1.60
C HIS A 348 17.80 -21.24 1.64
N PRO A 349 17.63 -22.48 2.16
CA PRO A 349 16.33 -23.13 2.22
C PRO A 349 15.32 -22.31 3.03
N GLN A 350 14.10 -22.14 2.49
CA GLN A 350 13.01 -21.41 3.14
C GLN A 350 11.80 -22.33 3.40
N PRO A 351 11.88 -23.24 4.40
CA PRO A 351 10.91 -24.33 4.57
C PRO A 351 9.46 -23.91 4.85
N GLY A 352 9.18 -22.70 5.35
CA GLY A 352 7.81 -22.22 5.53
C GLY A 352 7.27 -21.41 4.35
N VAL A 353 8.05 -21.20 3.28
CA VAL A 353 7.58 -20.51 2.06
C VAL A 353 6.78 -21.46 1.19
N ASN A 354 5.49 -21.17 1.00
CA ASN A 354 4.58 -21.98 0.20
C ASN A 354 4.47 -21.45 -1.25
N ASP A 355 5.61 -21.37 -1.95
CA ASP A 355 5.65 -21.01 -3.38
C ASP A 355 5.91 -22.23 -4.29
N LEU A 356 5.73 -22.04 -5.61
CA LEU A 356 5.86 -23.12 -6.58
C LEU A 356 7.32 -23.62 -6.68
N LEU A 357 8.31 -22.73 -6.59
CA LEU A 357 9.72 -23.12 -6.60
C LEU A 357 10.07 -24.03 -5.42
N ASN A 358 9.64 -23.67 -4.22
CA ASN A 358 9.87 -24.45 -3.02
C ASN A 358 9.21 -25.82 -3.12
N THR A 359 7.99 -25.87 -3.68
CA THR A 359 7.28 -27.13 -3.94
C THR A 359 8.08 -28.02 -4.90
N MET A 360 8.54 -27.49 -6.04
CA MET A 360 9.30 -28.24 -7.03
C MET A 360 10.66 -28.74 -6.51
N LEU A 361 11.28 -28.04 -5.55
CA LEU A 361 12.56 -28.42 -4.95
C LEU A 361 12.42 -29.47 -3.83
N THR A 362 11.33 -29.42 -3.07
CA THR A 362 11.24 -30.13 -1.78
C THR A 362 10.36 -31.38 -1.84
N VAL A 363 9.31 -31.37 -2.67
CA VAL A 363 8.33 -32.45 -2.74
C VAL A 363 8.86 -33.59 -3.61
N ALA A 364 8.85 -34.81 -3.06
CA ALA A 364 9.12 -36.04 -3.81
C ALA A 364 7.82 -36.63 -4.36
N ASP A 365 7.90 -37.29 -5.51
CA ASP A 365 6.81 -38.09 -6.04
C ASP A 365 6.41 -39.16 -5.01
N PRO A 366 5.14 -39.22 -4.58
CA PRO A 366 4.71 -40.11 -3.51
C PRO A 366 4.68 -41.60 -3.91
N VAL A 367 4.82 -41.91 -5.21
CA VAL A 367 4.82 -43.28 -5.75
C VAL A 367 6.23 -43.78 -6.02
N THR A 368 7.08 -42.98 -6.66
CA THR A 368 8.45 -43.37 -7.03
C THR A 368 9.49 -42.93 -6.00
N GLY A 369 9.16 -41.95 -5.14
CA GLY A 369 10.09 -41.32 -4.20
C GLY A 369 11.10 -40.39 -4.87
N GLU A 370 11.02 -40.22 -6.20
CA GLU A 370 11.94 -39.37 -6.97
C GLU A 370 11.59 -37.90 -6.80
N LYS A 371 12.60 -37.04 -6.78
CA LYS A 371 12.43 -35.58 -6.82
C LYS A 371 12.66 -35.08 -8.24
N LEU A 372 12.13 -33.90 -8.55
CA LEU A 372 12.48 -33.22 -9.79
C LEU A 372 13.96 -32.84 -9.76
N ASP A 373 14.67 -33.16 -10.85
CA ASP A 373 16.01 -32.68 -11.07
C ASP A 373 16.02 -31.18 -11.46
N ASP A 374 17.17 -30.53 -11.26
CA ASP A 374 17.32 -29.08 -11.45
C ASP A 374 17.06 -28.64 -12.89
N GLU A 375 17.36 -29.51 -13.86
CA GLU A 375 17.09 -29.25 -15.27
C GLU A 375 15.58 -29.21 -15.52
N ASN A 376 14.82 -30.15 -14.96
CA ASN A 376 13.38 -30.15 -15.03
C ASN A 376 12.77 -28.92 -14.35
N ILE A 377 13.23 -28.57 -13.14
CA ILE A 377 12.76 -27.40 -12.39
C ILE A 377 12.95 -26.12 -13.21
N ARG A 378 14.14 -25.92 -13.80
CA ARG A 378 14.44 -24.80 -14.70
C ARG A 378 13.44 -24.72 -15.86
N TYR A 379 13.18 -25.84 -16.53
CA TYR A 379 12.21 -25.87 -17.63
C TYR A 379 10.78 -25.56 -17.19
N GLN A 380 10.37 -25.98 -15.99
CA GLN A 380 9.07 -25.60 -15.44
C GLN A 380 9.02 -24.10 -15.13
N MET A 381 10.06 -23.52 -14.53
CA MET A 381 10.13 -22.07 -14.26
C MET A 381 9.99 -21.24 -15.53
N VAL A 382 10.74 -21.59 -16.58
CA VAL A 382 10.63 -20.94 -17.91
C VAL A 382 9.23 -21.11 -18.49
N THR A 383 8.63 -22.29 -18.36
CA THR A 383 7.27 -22.58 -18.85
C THR A 383 6.23 -21.70 -18.15
N PHE A 384 6.29 -21.53 -16.83
CA PHE A 384 5.36 -20.68 -16.08
C PHE A 384 5.52 -19.19 -16.43
N LEU A 385 6.76 -18.70 -16.56
CA LEU A 385 7.04 -17.30 -16.94
C LEU A 385 6.60 -16.97 -18.38
N ILE A 386 6.83 -17.90 -19.31
CA ILE A 386 6.40 -17.75 -20.71
C ILE A 386 4.88 -17.84 -20.83
N ALA A 387 4.31 -18.95 -20.34
CA ALA A 387 2.91 -19.26 -20.58
C ALA A 387 2.00 -18.30 -19.82
N GLY A 388 2.26 -18.03 -18.54
CA GLY A 388 1.39 -17.17 -17.73
C GLY A 388 1.38 -15.71 -18.20
N HIS A 389 2.50 -15.19 -18.71
CA HIS A 389 2.59 -13.77 -19.08
C HIS A 389 1.85 -13.44 -20.39
N GLU A 390 2.19 -14.14 -21.49
CA GLU A 390 1.70 -13.76 -22.82
C GLU A 390 0.23 -14.15 -23.02
N THR A 391 -0.23 -15.29 -22.48
CA THR A 391 -1.62 -15.72 -22.67
C THR A 391 -2.60 -14.99 -21.76
N THR A 392 -2.24 -14.70 -20.51
CA THR A 392 -3.16 -13.99 -19.59
C THR A 392 -3.36 -12.55 -20.05
N SER A 393 -2.28 -11.84 -20.39
CA SER A 393 -2.36 -10.47 -20.92
C SER A 393 -3.13 -10.42 -22.25
N GLY A 394 -2.93 -11.39 -23.15
CA GLY A 394 -3.70 -11.51 -24.39
C GLY A 394 -5.19 -11.71 -24.14
N THR A 395 -5.54 -12.59 -23.20
CA THR A 395 -6.95 -12.87 -22.84
C THR A 395 -7.63 -11.66 -22.23
N LEU A 396 -7.00 -10.97 -21.27
CA LEU A 396 -7.53 -9.74 -20.68
C LEU A 396 -7.74 -8.64 -21.73
N SER A 397 -6.83 -8.52 -22.70
CA SER A 397 -6.96 -7.55 -23.79
C SER A 397 -8.19 -7.84 -24.67
N TYR A 398 -8.38 -9.10 -25.07
CA TYR A 398 -9.58 -9.50 -25.83
C TYR A 398 -10.86 -9.36 -25.00
N LEU A 399 -10.79 -9.63 -23.70
CA LEU A 399 -11.95 -9.53 -22.81
C LEU A 399 -12.46 -8.10 -22.75
N PHE A 400 -11.58 -7.13 -22.50
CA PHE A 400 -11.99 -5.73 -22.48
C PHE A 400 -12.45 -5.24 -23.85
N TYR A 401 -11.84 -5.72 -24.95
CA TYR A 401 -12.37 -5.46 -26.30
C TYR A 401 -13.81 -5.96 -26.45
N ASN A 402 -14.07 -7.21 -26.06
CA ASN A 402 -15.38 -7.85 -26.16
C ASN A 402 -16.41 -7.16 -25.25
N LEU A 403 -16.07 -6.85 -24.00
CA LEU A 403 -16.94 -6.12 -23.08
C LEU A 403 -17.28 -4.72 -23.62
N LEU A 404 -16.30 -4.00 -24.17
CA LEU A 404 -16.52 -2.65 -24.69
C LEU A 404 -17.30 -2.62 -26.01
N LYS A 405 -17.23 -3.67 -26.83
CA LYS A 405 -18.13 -3.84 -27.99
C LYS A 405 -19.53 -4.34 -27.60
N ASN A 406 -19.71 -4.83 -26.38
CA ASN A 406 -21.00 -5.34 -25.87
C ASN A 406 -21.36 -4.65 -24.54
N PRO A 407 -21.83 -3.38 -24.57
CA PRO A 407 -22.08 -2.58 -23.36
C PRO A 407 -23.03 -3.23 -22.36
N GLU A 408 -24.00 -4.01 -22.82
CA GLU A 408 -24.90 -4.77 -21.94
C GLU A 408 -24.15 -5.79 -21.08
N ALA A 409 -23.19 -6.52 -21.67
CA ALA A 409 -22.36 -7.45 -20.94
C ALA A 409 -21.42 -6.73 -19.97
N LEU A 410 -20.84 -5.60 -20.37
CA LEU A 410 -20.04 -4.76 -19.46
C LEU A 410 -20.87 -4.27 -18.27
N HIS A 411 -22.11 -3.82 -18.50
CA HIS A 411 -22.98 -3.33 -17.44
C HIS A 411 -23.36 -4.45 -16.47
N LYS A 412 -23.74 -5.64 -16.97
CA LYS A 412 -24.01 -6.82 -16.12
C LYS A 412 -22.80 -7.24 -15.30
N ALA A 413 -21.60 -7.23 -15.90
CA ALA A 413 -20.36 -7.53 -15.18
C ALA A 413 -20.06 -6.49 -14.09
N GLN A 414 -20.27 -5.20 -14.37
CA GLN A 414 -20.13 -4.14 -13.36
C GLN A 414 -21.17 -4.26 -12.23
N GLN A 415 -22.42 -4.59 -12.55
CA GLN A 415 -23.46 -4.80 -11.55
C GLN A 415 -23.15 -5.99 -10.63
N GLU A 416 -22.65 -7.10 -11.19
CA GLU A 416 -22.20 -8.24 -10.38
C GLU A 416 -21.06 -7.84 -9.46
N VAL A 417 -20.06 -7.13 -9.97
CA VAL A 417 -18.94 -6.61 -9.18
C VAL A 417 -19.42 -5.69 -8.06
N ASP A 418 -20.36 -4.78 -8.35
CA ASP A 418 -20.94 -3.87 -7.35
C ASP A 418 -21.73 -4.62 -6.27
N GLY A 419 -22.52 -5.63 -6.66
CA GLY A 419 -23.30 -6.44 -5.74
C GLY A 419 -22.45 -7.35 -4.84
N VAL A 420 -21.36 -7.89 -5.39
CA VAL A 420 -20.47 -8.81 -4.67
C VAL A 420 -19.45 -8.06 -3.80
N LEU A 421 -18.83 -7.00 -4.33
CA LEU A 421 -17.72 -6.30 -3.66
C LEU A 421 -18.16 -5.01 -2.97
N GLY A 422 -19.18 -4.31 -3.49
CA GLY A 422 -19.53 -2.97 -3.03
C GLY A 422 -18.31 -2.04 -2.99
N ASP A 423 -17.99 -1.52 -1.81
CA ASP A 423 -16.77 -0.75 -1.55
C ASP A 423 -15.68 -1.48 -0.77
N SER A 424 -15.94 -2.73 -0.37
CA SER A 424 -15.01 -3.56 0.39
C SER A 424 -13.81 -4.03 -0.46
N PRO A 425 -12.66 -4.32 0.18
CA PRO A 425 -11.55 -4.98 -0.49
C PRO A 425 -11.93 -6.35 -1.05
N LEU A 426 -11.37 -6.73 -2.19
CA LEU A 426 -11.53 -8.06 -2.77
C LEU A 426 -10.88 -9.12 -1.86
N THR A 427 -11.58 -10.22 -1.60
CA THR A 427 -11.06 -11.38 -0.86
C THR A 427 -11.29 -12.65 -1.68
N VAL A 428 -10.62 -13.75 -1.34
CA VAL A 428 -10.76 -15.04 -2.04
C VAL A 428 -12.22 -15.53 -2.07
N ARG A 429 -12.99 -15.28 -1.01
CA ARG A 429 -14.43 -15.62 -0.91
C ARG A 429 -15.32 -14.84 -1.88
N HIS A 430 -14.84 -13.75 -2.44
CA HIS A 430 -15.59 -13.00 -3.45
C HIS A 430 -15.46 -13.63 -4.84
N LEU A 431 -14.38 -14.37 -5.11
CA LEU A 431 -14.09 -14.92 -6.45
C LEU A 431 -15.15 -15.93 -6.90
N GLU A 432 -15.64 -16.78 -5.99
CA GLU A 432 -16.70 -17.77 -6.27
C GLU A 432 -18.06 -17.14 -6.64
N LYS A 433 -18.25 -15.86 -6.30
CA LYS A 433 -19.51 -15.13 -6.52
C LYS A 433 -19.52 -14.34 -7.83
N LEU A 434 -18.37 -14.17 -8.48
CA LEU A 434 -18.20 -13.42 -9.74
C LEU A 434 -18.47 -14.30 -10.98
N LYS A 435 -19.64 -14.93 -11.01
CA LYS A 435 -20.01 -15.96 -12.00
C LYS A 435 -20.15 -15.41 -13.41
N TYR A 436 -20.67 -14.20 -13.55
CA TYR A 436 -20.86 -13.53 -14.83
C TYR A 436 -19.54 -12.96 -15.36
N VAL A 437 -18.66 -12.43 -14.51
CA VAL A 437 -17.29 -12.04 -14.90
C VAL A 437 -16.50 -13.27 -15.38
N ASP A 438 -16.59 -14.41 -14.68
CA ASP A 438 -16.01 -15.70 -15.13
C ASP A 438 -16.57 -16.12 -16.49
N ALA A 439 -17.89 -16.02 -16.68
CA ALA A 439 -18.54 -16.30 -17.96
C ALA A 439 -18.01 -15.42 -19.11
N CYS A 440 -17.77 -14.13 -18.86
CA CYS A 440 -17.17 -13.22 -19.83
C CYS A 440 -15.73 -13.63 -20.21
N ILE A 441 -14.92 -14.06 -19.23
CA ILE A 441 -13.56 -14.57 -19.46
C ILE A 441 -13.61 -15.84 -20.33
N LYS A 442 -14.49 -16.78 -20.00
CA LYS A 442 -14.61 -18.07 -20.72
C LYS A 442 -15.11 -17.91 -22.16
N GLU A 443 -16.05 -16.99 -22.37
CA GLU A 443 -16.54 -16.65 -23.70
C GLU A 443 -15.47 -15.93 -24.54
N THR A 444 -14.65 -15.10 -23.89
CA THR A 444 -13.48 -14.51 -24.54
C THR A 444 -12.47 -15.57 -24.96
N LEU A 445 -12.18 -16.55 -24.09
CA LEU A 445 -11.27 -17.65 -24.41
C LEU A 445 -11.80 -18.53 -25.56
N ARG A 446 -13.13 -18.68 -25.68
CA ARG A 446 -13.76 -19.39 -26.79
C ARG A 446 -13.60 -18.63 -28.12
N LEU A 447 -13.92 -17.33 -28.14
CA LEU A 447 -13.93 -16.54 -29.38
C LEU A 447 -12.53 -16.08 -29.82
N ASN A 448 -11.72 -15.69 -28.85
CA ASN A 448 -10.44 -15.01 -29.06
C ASN A 448 -9.34 -15.59 -28.15
N GLY A 449 -9.37 -16.90 -27.88
CA GLY A 449 -8.32 -17.57 -27.13
C GLY A 449 -6.93 -17.31 -27.74
N PRO A 450 -5.93 -16.85 -26.95
CA PRO A 450 -4.58 -16.58 -27.44
C PRO A 450 -3.91 -17.79 -28.12
N ILE A 451 -4.30 -19.00 -27.74
CA ILE A 451 -3.84 -20.25 -28.34
C ILE A 451 -4.94 -20.81 -29.28
N GLY A 452 -4.75 -20.60 -30.58
CA GLY A 452 -5.72 -21.07 -31.59
C GLY A 452 -5.53 -22.52 -32.05
N GLN A 453 -4.40 -23.15 -31.76
CA GLN A 453 -4.10 -24.54 -32.14
C GLN A 453 -3.14 -25.22 -31.16
N THR A 454 -3.18 -26.55 -31.08
CA THR A 454 -2.20 -27.34 -30.33
C THR A 454 -1.72 -28.55 -31.13
N VAL A 455 -0.46 -28.94 -30.96
CA VAL A 455 0.15 -30.03 -31.75
C VAL A 455 0.40 -31.25 -30.87
N ARG A 456 0.19 -32.46 -31.42
CA ARG A 456 0.47 -33.76 -30.78
C ARG A 456 1.21 -34.68 -31.74
N ARG A 457 2.03 -35.59 -31.20
CA ARG A 457 2.68 -36.69 -31.93
C ARG A 457 2.37 -38.01 -31.23
N ALA A 458 2.20 -39.08 -32.01
CA ALA A 458 2.04 -40.41 -31.47
C ALA A 458 3.40 -40.95 -30.99
N LYS A 459 3.44 -41.66 -29.85
CA LYS A 459 4.69 -42.27 -29.34
C LYS A 459 5.12 -43.49 -30.15
N HIS A 460 4.16 -44.17 -30.76
CA HIS A 460 4.31 -45.31 -31.66
C HIS A 460 3.19 -45.23 -32.69
N ASP A 461 3.34 -45.92 -33.81
CA ASP A 461 2.29 -46.04 -34.83
C ASP A 461 0.97 -46.49 -34.18
N THR A 462 -0.11 -45.75 -34.43
CA THR A 462 -1.40 -45.98 -33.79
C THR A 462 -2.56 -45.68 -34.73
N VAL A 463 -3.77 -46.03 -34.34
CA VAL A 463 -4.99 -45.75 -35.09
C VAL A 463 -5.92 -44.89 -34.22
N LEU A 464 -6.06 -43.61 -34.57
CA LEU A 464 -6.94 -42.68 -33.87
C LEU A 464 -8.40 -42.96 -34.24
N GLY A 465 -9.24 -43.17 -33.21
CA GLY A 465 -10.68 -43.41 -33.37
C GLY A 465 -11.02 -44.63 -34.23
N GLY A 466 -10.13 -45.63 -34.27
CA GLY A 466 -10.30 -46.86 -35.07
C GLY A 466 -10.27 -46.66 -36.60
N ARG A 467 -10.01 -45.43 -37.09
CA ARG A 467 -10.15 -45.07 -38.51
C ARG A 467 -8.91 -44.43 -39.11
N TYR A 468 -8.18 -43.61 -38.36
CA TYR A 468 -7.08 -42.82 -38.90
C TYR A 468 -5.74 -43.39 -38.43
N LYS A 469 -4.98 -44.00 -39.35
CA LYS A 469 -3.63 -44.49 -39.05
C LYS A 469 -2.67 -43.29 -38.94
N ILE A 470 -2.02 -43.17 -37.78
CA ILE A 470 -1.07 -42.10 -37.45
C ILE A 470 0.28 -42.75 -37.21
N SER A 471 1.30 -42.38 -37.98
CA SER A 471 2.67 -42.82 -37.70
C SER A 471 3.27 -42.06 -36.51
N CYS A 472 4.26 -42.65 -35.84
CA CYS A 472 4.99 -41.97 -34.76
C CYS A 472 5.69 -40.67 -35.19
N ASP A 473 6.00 -40.55 -36.49
CA ASP A 473 6.64 -39.36 -37.06
C ASP A 473 5.65 -38.24 -37.45
N ALA A 474 4.35 -38.53 -37.50
CA ALA A 474 3.32 -37.57 -37.89
C ALA A 474 2.96 -36.61 -36.74
N ALA A 475 2.94 -35.31 -37.05
CA ALA A 475 2.41 -34.28 -36.16
C ALA A 475 0.94 -33.98 -36.51
N ILE A 476 0.07 -34.05 -35.50
CA ILE A 476 -1.35 -33.71 -35.62
C ILE A 476 -1.54 -32.31 -35.03
N SER A 477 -2.01 -31.36 -35.84
CA SER A 477 -2.47 -30.06 -35.35
C SER A 477 -3.98 -30.11 -35.07
N ILE A 478 -4.36 -29.68 -33.87
CA ILE A 478 -5.74 -29.60 -33.41
C ILE A 478 -6.15 -28.13 -33.50
N ASN A 479 -7.11 -27.83 -34.38
CA ASN A 479 -7.64 -26.48 -34.60
C ASN A 479 -8.65 -26.11 -33.49
N LEU A 480 -8.15 -25.56 -32.39
CA LEU A 480 -8.97 -25.16 -31.24
C LEU A 480 -9.91 -24.01 -31.61
N ARG A 481 -9.43 -23.02 -32.37
CA ARG A 481 -10.25 -21.87 -32.79
C ARG A 481 -11.45 -22.31 -33.62
N GLY A 482 -11.23 -23.20 -34.60
CA GLY A 482 -12.32 -23.75 -35.41
C GLY A 482 -13.32 -24.56 -34.59
N MET A 483 -12.84 -25.38 -33.66
CA MET A 483 -13.69 -26.14 -32.74
C MET A 483 -14.52 -25.24 -31.82
N HIS A 484 -13.95 -24.14 -31.32
CA HIS A 484 -14.62 -23.18 -30.44
C HIS A 484 -15.60 -22.26 -31.18
N SER A 485 -15.54 -22.21 -32.51
CA SER A 485 -16.44 -21.41 -33.34
C SER A 485 -17.31 -22.24 -34.30
N ASP A 486 -17.34 -23.57 -34.17
CA ASP A 486 -18.10 -24.45 -35.07
C ASP A 486 -19.62 -24.22 -34.92
N PRO A 487 -20.34 -23.73 -35.95
CA PRO A 487 -21.78 -23.49 -35.86
C PRO A 487 -22.60 -24.77 -35.63
N ALA A 488 -22.08 -25.95 -35.98
CA ALA A 488 -22.74 -27.22 -35.72
C ALA A 488 -22.79 -27.56 -34.21
N VAL A 489 -21.87 -26.99 -33.43
CA VAL A 489 -21.78 -27.17 -31.98
C VAL A 489 -22.34 -25.96 -31.24
N TRP A 490 -21.97 -24.75 -31.66
CA TRP A 490 -22.24 -23.50 -30.95
C TRP A 490 -23.48 -22.74 -31.48
N GLY A 491 -24.10 -23.21 -32.56
CA GLY A 491 -25.29 -22.59 -33.16
C GLY A 491 -24.98 -21.50 -34.19
N GLY A 492 -26.02 -20.91 -34.78
CA GLY A 492 -25.89 -19.87 -35.82
C GLY A 492 -25.24 -18.57 -35.32
N ASP A 493 -25.31 -18.30 -34.01
CA ASP A 493 -24.73 -17.16 -33.31
C ASP A 493 -23.32 -17.48 -32.74
N ALA A 494 -22.62 -18.50 -33.27
CA ALA A 494 -21.31 -18.96 -32.78
C ALA A 494 -20.21 -17.89 -32.78
N ALA A 495 -20.30 -16.88 -33.66
CA ALA A 495 -19.33 -15.79 -33.76
C ALA A 495 -19.61 -14.61 -32.80
N GLU A 496 -20.76 -14.59 -32.14
CA GLU A 496 -21.16 -13.51 -31.24
C GLU A 496 -20.61 -13.71 -29.82
N PHE A 497 -20.25 -12.62 -29.15
CA PHE A 497 -19.83 -12.62 -27.74
C PHE A 497 -21.04 -12.71 -26.82
N LYS A 498 -21.28 -13.91 -26.29
CA LYS A 498 -22.46 -14.22 -25.46
C LYS A 498 -22.06 -14.96 -24.18
N PRO A 499 -21.65 -14.22 -23.12
CA PRO A 499 -21.23 -14.81 -21.85
C PRO A 499 -22.22 -15.81 -21.26
N GLU A 500 -23.52 -15.60 -21.47
CA GLU A 500 -24.59 -16.45 -20.96
C GLU A 500 -24.47 -17.93 -21.38
N ARG A 501 -23.77 -18.23 -22.49
CA ARG A 501 -23.48 -19.62 -22.89
C ARG A 501 -22.66 -20.37 -21.86
N MET A 502 -21.72 -19.67 -21.22
CA MET A 502 -20.77 -20.24 -20.27
C MET A 502 -21.43 -20.57 -18.92
N LEU A 503 -22.63 -20.03 -18.68
CA LEU A 503 -23.48 -20.37 -17.54
C LEU A 503 -24.28 -21.66 -17.77
N HIS A 504 -24.42 -22.12 -19.03
CA HIS A 504 -25.24 -23.27 -19.44
C HIS A 504 -24.44 -24.24 -20.33
N MET A 505 -23.21 -24.56 -19.91
CA MET A 505 -22.30 -25.44 -20.66
C MET A 505 -22.81 -26.88 -20.81
N ASP A 506 -23.77 -27.29 -19.98
CA ASP A 506 -24.46 -28.59 -20.03
C ASP A 506 -25.20 -28.84 -21.35
N ARG A 507 -25.52 -27.78 -22.11
CA ARG A 507 -26.19 -27.86 -23.41
C ARG A 507 -25.26 -28.21 -24.57
N TYR A 508 -23.95 -28.18 -24.35
CA TYR A 508 -22.94 -28.43 -25.37
C TYR A 508 -22.25 -29.78 -25.14
N PRO A 509 -21.65 -30.38 -26.18
CA PRO A 509 -20.85 -31.59 -26.01
C PRO A 509 -19.74 -31.38 -24.96
N PRO A 510 -19.45 -32.38 -24.10
CA PRO A 510 -18.48 -32.26 -23.02
C PRO A 510 -17.08 -31.76 -23.42
N ASP A 511 -16.68 -32.01 -24.67
CA ASP A 511 -15.36 -31.65 -25.21
C ASP A 511 -15.37 -30.38 -26.08
N ALA A 512 -16.46 -29.62 -26.08
CA ALA A 512 -16.63 -28.45 -26.95
C ALA A 512 -15.72 -27.26 -26.57
N TRP A 513 -15.27 -27.16 -25.32
CA TRP A 513 -14.47 -26.04 -24.81
C TRP A 513 -13.15 -26.54 -24.19
N LYS A 514 -12.01 -26.08 -24.71
CA LYS A 514 -10.64 -26.56 -24.38
C LYS A 514 -9.55 -25.47 -24.49
N PRO A 515 -9.73 -24.24 -23.97
CA PRO A 515 -8.73 -23.19 -24.13
C PRO A 515 -7.41 -23.48 -23.39
N PHE A 516 -7.45 -24.33 -22.37
CA PHE A 516 -6.27 -24.78 -21.61
C PHE A 516 -5.75 -26.15 -22.04
N GLY A 517 -6.24 -26.71 -23.16
CA GLY A 517 -5.93 -28.08 -23.57
C GLY A 517 -6.70 -29.14 -22.78
N VAL A 518 -6.23 -30.40 -22.83
CA VAL A 518 -6.88 -31.56 -22.20
C VAL A 518 -5.85 -32.65 -21.87
N GLY A 519 -6.14 -33.48 -20.87
CA GLY A 519 -5.37 -34.66 -20.50
C GLY A 519 -4.11 -34.34 -19.69
N MET A 520 -3.14 -35.26 -19.67
CA MET A 520 -1.87 -35.11 -18.93
C MET A 520 -0.98 -33.95 -19.41
N ARG A 521 -1.42 -33.22 -20.45
CA ARG A 521 -0.75 -32.04 -21.01
C ARG A 521 -1.72 -30.84 -21.08
N SER A 522 -2.77 -30.83 -20.25
CA SER A 522 -3.54 -29.62 -19.98
C SER A 522 -2.66 -28.60 -19.25
N CYS A 523 -3.01 -27.32 -19.38
CA CYS A 523 -2.20 -26.22 -18.84
C CYS A 523 -2.13 -26.33 -17.32
N ILE A 524 -0.92 -26.51 -16.79
CA ILE A 524 -0.65 -26.57 -15.34
C ILE A 524 -0.97 -25.24 -14.63
N GLY A 525 -0.85 -24.11 -15.33
CA GLY A 525 -1.13 -22.77 -14.80
C GLY A 525 -2.60 -22.34 -14.86
N ARG A 526 -3.52 -23.22 -15.27
CA ARG A 526 -4.93 -22.87 -15.52
C ARG A 526 -5.60 -22.16 -14.33
N ALA A 527 -5.55 -22.78 -13.15
CA ALA A 527 -6.22 -22.24 -11.96
C ALA A 527 -5.66 -20.88 -11.54
N PHE A 528 -4.33 -20.71 -11.67
CA PHE A 528 -3.66 -19.45 -11.40
C PHE A 528 -4.12 -18.35 -12.36
N ALA A 529 -4.11 -18.63 -13.67
CA ALA A 529 -4.50 -17.68 -14.70
C ALA A 529 -5.98 -17.27 -14.56
N GLU A 530 -6.88 -18.21 -14.26
CA GLU A 530 -8.30 -17.92 -14.05
C GLU A 530 -8.51 -16.96 -12.86
N GLN A 531 -7.85 -17.20 -11.72
CA GLN A 531 -7.92 -16.30 -10.56
C GLN A 531 -7.28 -14.94 -10.84
N GLU A 532 -6.10 -14.91 -11.46
CA GLU A 532 -5.41 -13.68 -11.85
C GLU A 532 -6.31 -12.78 -12.72
N MET A 533 -6.98 -13.37 -13.71
CA MET A 533 -7.89 -12.65 -14.59
C MET A 533 -9.12 -12.13 -13.85
N LEU A 534 -9.74 -12.97 -13.01
CA LEU A 534 -10.91 -12.58 -12.22
C LEU A 534 -10.63 -11.40 -11.29
N ILE A 535 -9.51 -11.46 -10.55
CA ILE A 535 -9.10 -10.40 -9.63
C ILE A 535 -8.87 -9.09 -10.39
N ASN A 536 -8.12 -9.13 -11.49
CA ASN A 536 -7.82 -7.95 -12.29
C ASN A 536 -9.09 -7.27 -12.81
N VAL A 537 -9.99 -8.05 -13.41
CA VAL A 537 -11.23 -7.51 -13.99
C VAL A 537 -12.13 -6.95 -12.91
N ALA A 538 -12.28 -7.65 -11.79
CA ALA A 538 -13.12 -7.22 -10.68
C ALA A 538 -12.63 -5.89 -10.07
N LEU A 539 -11.32 -5.75 -9.82
CA LEU A 539 -10.74 -4.51 -9.28
C LEU A 539 -10.89 -3.34 -10.26
N LEU A 540 -10.67 -3.58 -11.55
CA LEU A 540 -10.83 -2.54 -12.58
C LEU A 540 -12.29 -2.09 -12.67
N LEU A 541 -13.26 -3.00 -12.74
CA LEU A 541 -14.69 -2.67 -12.85
C LEU A 541 -15.27 -2.06 -11.55
N GLN A 542 -14.71 -2.42 -10.38
CA GLN A 542 -15.13 -1.85 -9.09
C GLN A 542 -14.84 -0.34 -8.99
N ARG A 543 -13.73 0.12 -9.58
CA ARG A 543 -13.22 1.48 -9.38
C ARG A 543 -13.28 2.35 -10.61
N PHE A 544 -13.23 1.75 -11.80
CA PHE A 544 -13.09 2.48 -13.04
C PHE A 544 -14.26 2.20 -13.99
N GLN A 545 -14.66 3.25 -14.66
CA GLN A 545 -15.42 3.18 -15.90
C GLN A 545 -14.41 3.06 -17.04
N VAL A 546 -14.58 2.03 -17.86
CA VAL A 546 -13.71 1.72 -18.99
C VAL A 546 -14.38 2.16 -20.29
N GLU A 547 -13.62 2.76 -21.20
CA GLU A 547 -14.06 3.13 -22.56
C GLU A 547 -12.95 2.80 -23.58
N MET A 548 -13.30 2.55 -24.84
CA MET A 548 -12.27 2.40 -25.88
C MET A 548 -11.56 3.74 -26.07
N ALA A 549 -10.23 3.72 -26.14
CA ALA A 549 -9.47 4.94 -26.40
C ALA A 549 -9.81 5.51 -27.79
N ASP A 550 -9.96 4.61 -28.76
CA ASP A 550 -10.51 4.84 -30.10
C ASP A 550 -11.83 4.04 -30.24
N PRO A 551 -12.99 4.73 -30.25
CA PRO A 551 -14.30 4.08 -30.44
C PRO A 551 -14.44 3.34 -31.79
N SER A 552 -13.65 3.75 -32.80
CA SER A 552 -13.69 3.18 -34.14
C SER A 552 -12.79 1.95 -34.31
N TYR A 553 -12.01 1.58 -33.29
CA TYR A 553 -11.10 0.44 -33.35
C TYR A 553 -11.80 -0.85 -33.78
N VAL A 554 -11.21 -1.52 -34.76
CA VAL A 554 -11.60 -2.85 -35.25
C VAL A 554 -10.48 -3.82 -34.89
N LEU A 555 -10.86 -5.00 -34.39
CA LEU A 555 -9.90 -5.99 -33.92
C LEU A 555 -8.90 -6.42 -34.99
N VAL A 556 -7.63 -6.06 -34.77
CA VAL A 556 -6.49 -6.57 -35.54
C VAL A 556 -5.69 -7.51 -34.65
N ASN A 557 -5.36 -8.71 -35.15
CA ASN A 557 -4.59 -9.68 -34.37
C ASN A 557 -3.10 -9.53 -34.65
N LYS A 558 -2.31 -9.31 -33.60
CA LYS A 558 -0.87 -9.48 -33.62
C LYS A 558 -0.52 -10.92 -33.30
N SER A 559 0.29 -11.55 -34.14
CA SER A 559 0.71 -12.95 -33.97
C SER A 559 2.20 -13.05 -33.62
N THR A 560 2.50 -13.73 -32.52
CA THR A 560 3.85 -14.20 -32.14
C THR A 560 3.82 -15.73 -32.12
N LEU A 561 4.06 -16.37 -30.96
CA LEU A 561 3.65 -17.75 -30.69
C LEU A 561 2.14 -17.85 -30.42
N THR A 562 1.55 -16.79 -29.87
CA THR A 562 0.12 -16.65 -29.54
C THR A 562 -0.48 -15.45 -30.27
N ILE A 563 -1.79 -15.23 -30.12
CA ILE A 563 -2.49 -14.05 -30.69
C ILE A 563 -2.96 -13.10 -29.59
N LYS A 564 -2.96 -11.80 -29.91
CA LYS A 564 -3.55 -10.73 -29.08
C LYS A 564 -4.01 -9.54 -29.94
N PRO A 565 -4.87 -8.65 -29.43
CA PRO A 565 -5.19 -7.39 -30.12
C PRO A 565 -3.93 -6.55 -30.38
N ASP A 566 -3.78 -6.04 -31.59
CA ASP A 566 -2.73 -5.08 -31.95
C ASP A 566 -3.24 -3.66 -31.79
N GLY A 567 -2.50 -2.80 -31.09
CA GLY A 567 -2.84 -1.39 -30.93
C GLY A 567 -4.18 -1.11 -30.23
N PHE A 568 -4.73 -2.06 -29.47
CA PHE A 568 -5.96 -1.85 -28.71
C PHE A 568 -5.66 -1.14 -27.37
N PHE A 569 -6.26 0.03 -27.16
CA PHE A 569 -6.11 0.82 -25.94
C PHE A 569 -7.47 1.14 -25.33
N ILE A 570 -7.52 1.19 -24.00
CA ILE A 570 -8.68 1.61 -23.22
C ILE A 570 -8.35 2.87 -22.43
N LYS A 571 -9.33 3.75 -22.27
CA LYS A 571 -9.30 4.86 -21.30
C LYS A 571 -10.05 4.40 -20.06
N VAL A 572 -9.53 4.79 -18.90
CA VAL A 572 -10.16 4.53 -17.61
C VAL A 572 -10.48 5.85 -16.94
N ARG A 573 -11.69 5.98 -16.41
CA ARG A 573 -12.08 7.11 -15.56
C ARG A 573 -12.55 6.57 -14.23
N ARG A 574 -12.12 7.19 -13.13
CA ARG A 574 -12.56 6.77 -11.81
C ARG A 574 -14.07 6.98 -11.66
N ARG A 575 -14.76 6.00 -11.11
CA ARG A 575 -16.21 6.06 -10.89
C ARG A 575 -16.55 7.09 -9.80
N PRO A 576 -17.59 7.93 -9.97
CA PRO A 576 -18.02 8.88 -8.95
C PRO A 576 -18.32 8.21 -7.60
N GLY A 577 -17.89 8.83 -6.50
CA GLY A 577 -18.13 8.32 -5.14
C GLY A 577 -17.22 7.16 -4.69
N LYS A 578 -16.36 6.61 -5.56
CA LYS A 578 -15.41 5.56 -5.20
C LYS A 578 -14.08 6.18 -4.75
N GLY A 579 -13.65 5.94 -3.51
CA GLY A 579 -12.40 6.42 -2.88
C GLY A 579 -11.11 5.83 -3.50
N PRO A 580 -9.90 6.37 -3.20
CA PRO A 580 -8.66 5.65 -3.48
C PRO A 580 -8.64 4.37 -2.63
N MET A 581 -8.10 3.27 -3.16
CA MET A 581 -7.91 2.05 -2.36
C MET A 581 -6.91 2.33 -1.23
N VAL A 582 -7.41 2.45 0.00
CA VAL A 582 -6.58 2.37 1.19
C VAL A 582 -6.65 0.93 1.68
N GLY A 583 -5.53 0.21 1.65
CA GLY A 583 -5.43 -1.14 2.22
C GLY A 583 -5.37 -2.32 1.24
N LEU A 584 -4.53 -2.23 0.20
CA LEU A 584 -3.94 -3.41 -0.44
C LEU A 584 -2.43 -3.41 -0.18
N ALA A 585 -2.04 -3.33 1.10
CA ALA A 585 -0.71 -3.77 1.49
C ALA A 585 -0.74 -5.30 1.44
N GLY A 586 -0.31 -5.85 0.30
CA GLY A 586 -0.07 -7.27 0.13
C GLY A 586 0.94 -7.71 1.17
N ASP A 587 0.46 -8.55 2.08
CA ASP A 587 1.24 -9.46 2.90
C ASP A 587 2.04 -10.37 1.96
N LEU A 588 3.23 -9.90 1.57
CA LEU A 588 4.17 -10.63 0.72
C LEU A 588 5.57 -10.47 1.31
N GLY A 589 5.85 -11.29 2.31
CA GLY A 589 7.21 -11.58 2.75
C GLY A 589 7.41 -11.77 4.24
N SER A 590 6.76 -12.76 4.86
CA SER A 590 7.35 -13.47 6.01
C SER A 590 6.65 -14.81 6.22
N SER A 591 6.88 -15.75 5.28
CA SER A 591 6.82 -17.16 5.65
C SER A 591 8.16 -17.54 6.25
N ALA A 592 8.07 -18.04 7.48
CA ALA A 592 9.15 -18.54 8.32
C ALA A 592 10.06 -19.53 7.58
N ALA A 593 11.35 -19.53 7.93
CA ALA A 593 12.14 -20.74 7.90
C ALA A 593 12.17 -21.29 9.33
N ASP A 594 11.49 -22.42 9.47
CA ASP A 594 11.34 -23.27 10.64
C ASP A 594 12.70 -23.83 11.11
N THR A 595 13.00 -23.73 12.40
CA THR A 595 13.93 -24.64 13.07
C THR A 595 13.21 -25.31 14.24
N THR A 596 12.53 -26.40 13.91
CA THR A 596 12.49 -27.67 14.65
C THR A 596 12.93 -27.62 16.11
N HIS A 597 11.98 -27.82 17.03
CA HIS A 597 12.25 -28.67 18.19
C HIS A 597 11.11 -29.65 18.43
N LYS A 598 11.50 -30.93 18.42
CA LYS A 598 10.73 -32.08 18.86
C LYS A 598 10.15 -31.87 20.27
N PRO A 599 9.01 -32.53 20.57
CA PRO A 599 8.27 -32.34 21.80
C PRO A 599 8.92 -33.07 22.98
N SER A 600 8.91 -32.44 24.15
CA SER A 600 9.14 -33.08 25.44
C SER A 600 8.19 -32.49 26.48
N THR A 601 7.14 -33.28 26.76
CA THR A 601 6.51 -33.58 28.06
C THR A 601 5.86 -32.49 28.93
N ALA A 602 4.58 -32.79 29.26
CA ALA A 602 3.81 -32.49 30.48
C ALA A 602 3.38 -31.02 30.68
N ASP A 603 2.11 -30.64 30.56
CA ASP A 603 0.90 -30.90 31.38
C ASP A 603 0.45 -29.52 31.94
N GLY A 604 -0.80 -29.08 31.92
CA GLY A 604 -2.03 -29.68 31.44
C GLY A 604 -3.13 -28.63 31.32
N ALA A 605 -4.10 -28.89 30.45
CA ALA A 605 -5.42 -28.27 30.49
C ALA A 605 -6.44 -29.40 30.59
N SER A 606 -7.28 -29.34 31.63
CA SER A 606 -8.20 -30.40 32.03
C SER A 606 -9.23 -30.72 30.95
N SER A 607 -9.28 -31.99 30.58
CA SER A 607 -10.33 -32.64 29.83
C SER A 607 -11.58 -32.89 30.69
N THR A 608 -12.74 -32.48 30.21
CA THR A 608 -14.00 -33.15 30.53
C THR A 608 -14.45 -33.94 29.30
N GLY A 609 -14.57 -35.27 29.41
CA GLY A 609 -15.45 -36.08 28.55
C GLY A 609 -14.86 -37.37 27.96
N GLY A 610 -15.08 -38.51 28.63
CA GLY A 610 -15.27 -39.89 28.11
C GLY A 610 -14.28 -40.55 27.12
N PRO A 611 -14.26 -41.91 27.02
CA PRO A 611 -13.56 -42.63 25.95
C PRO A 611 -14.21 -42.35 24.58
N LYS A 612 -13.42 -41.90 23.60
CA LYS A 612 -13.87 -41.57 22.23
C LYS A 612 -13.94 -42.82 21.36
N LYS A 613 -14.87 -42.86 20.41
CA LYS A 613 -15.05 -43.99 19.47
C LYS A 613 -14.15 -43.83 18.22
N PRO A 614 -13.52 -44.89 17.69
CA PRO A 614 -12.70 -44.79 16.50
C PRO A 614 -13.54 -44.48 15.24
N MET A 615 -12.98 -43.75 14.28
CA MET A 615 -13.48 -43.60 12.91
C MET A 615 -12.31 -43.47 11.92
N THR A 616 -12.50 -43.84 10.65
CA THR A 616 -11.47 -43.68 9.60
C THR A 616 -11.95 -42.74 8.51
N ILE A 617 -11.06 -41.87 8.06
CA ILE A 617 -11.28 -40.95 6.96
C ILE A 617 -10.25 -41.27 5.87
N LEU A 618 -10.72 -41.68 4.70
CA LEU A 618 -9.90 -41.98 3.53
C LEU A 618 -10.02 -40.83 2.54
N TYR A 619 -8.89 -40.25 2.10
CA TYR A 619 -8.92 -39.15 1.14
C TYR A 619 -8.11 -39.37 -0.14
N GLY A 620 -8.66 -38.92 -1.27
CA GLY A 620 -7.94 -38.82 -2.55
C GLY A 620 -7.88 -37.38 -3.02
N SER A 621 -6.68 -36.81 -3.20
CA SER A 621 -6.48 -35.39 -3.54
C SER A 621 -5.14 -35.13 -4.23
N ASN A 622 -5.13 -34.41 -5.36
CA ASN A 622 -3.90 -33.89 -5.98
C ASN A 622 -3.68 -32.40 -5.67
N ALA A 623 -4.77 -31.63 -5.56
CA ALA A 623 -4.75 -30.17 -5.39
C ALA A 623 -5.06 -29.69 -3.95
N GLY A 624 -5.09 -30.62 -2.99
CA GLY A 624 -5.25 -30.29 -1.57
C GLY A 624 -6.69 -30.20 -1.05
N THR A 625 -7.71 -29.91 -1.87
CA THR A 625 -9.10 -29.69 -1.42
C THR A 625 -9.69 -30.85 -0.59
N CYS A 626 -9.69 -32.09 -1.09
CA CYS A 626 -10.22 -33.24 -0.33
C CYS A 626 -9.38 -33.60 0.89
N LYS A 627 -8.08 -33.24 0.88
CA LYS A 627 -7.20 -33.40 2.04
C LYS A 627 -7.61 -32.40 3.13
N ALA A 628 -7.85 -31.14 2.77
CA ALA A 628 -8.33 -30.12 3.69
C ALA A 628 -9.69 -30.49 4.30
N PHE A 629 -10.64 -31.03 3.52
CA PHE A 629 -11.90 -31.55 4.06
C PHE A 629 -11.71 -32.75 5.00
N ALA A 630 -10.76 -33.65 4.70
CA ALA A 630 -10.43 -34.75 5.60
C ALA A 630 -9.81 -34.27 6.93
N GLU A 631 -8.93 -33.27 6.88
CA GLU A 631 -8.31 -32.62 8.06
C GLU A 631 -9.33 -31.81 8.87
N ASP A 632 -10.28 -31.15 8.21
CA ASP A 632 -11.40 -30.44 8.84
C ASP A 632 -12.30 -31.43 9.61
N LEU A 633 -12.68 -32.53 8.97
CA LEU A 633 -13.48 -33.59 9.59
C LEU A 633 -12.74 -34.27 10.76
N GLN A 634 -11.42 -34.47 10.63
CA GLN A 634 -10.58 -34.99 11.72
C GLN A 634 -10.52 -34.03 12.91
N SER A 635 -10.40 -32.73 12.63
CA SER A 635 -10.32 -31.69 13.66
C SER A 635 -11.66 -31.53 14.39
N ALA A 636 -12.78 -31.73 13.69
CA ALA A 636 -14.13 -31.69 14.26
C ALA A 636 -14.50 -32.95 15.06
N ALA A 637 -14.01 -34.14 14.67
CA ALA A 637 -14.38 -35.44 15.26
C ALA A 637 -14.31 -35.51 16.82
N PRO A 638 -13.29 -34.96 17.51
CA PRO A 638 -13.25 -34.90 18.97
C PRO A 638 -14.46 -34.23 19.60
N GLY A 639 -15.02 -33.20 18.95
CA GLY A 639 -16.19 -32.45 19.43
C GLY A 639 -17.50 -33.27 19.38
N PHE A 640 -17.51 -34.37 18.64
CA PHE A 640 -18.64 -35.30 18.49
C PHE A 640 -18.39 -36.67 19.14
N GLY A 641 -17.32 -36.79 19.94
CA GLY A 641 -16.99 -38.02 20.67
C GLY A 641 -16.28 -39.09 19.84
N PHE A 642 -15.69 -38.73 18.69
CA PHE A 642 -14.92 -39.63 17.84
C PHE A 642 -13.41 -39.33 17.87
N ASP A 643 -12.61 -40.36 17.61
CA ASP A 643 -11.17 -40.29 17.35
C ASP A 643 -10.92 -40.73 15.91
N ALA A 644 -10.56 -39.77 15.05
CA ALA A 644 -10.53 -39.95 13.60
C ALA A 644 -9.10 -40.17 13.07
N SER A 645 -8.88 -41.30 12.41
CA SER A 645 -7.65 -41.59 11.66
C SER A 645 -7.81 -41.16 10.20
N VAL A 646 -6.99 -40.21 9.74
CA VAL A 646 -6.94 -39.78 8.33
C VAL A 646 -5.85 -40.55 7.60
N GLN A 647 -6.22 -41.14 6.46
CA GLN A 647 -5.34 -41.94 5.62
C GLN A 647 -5.60 -41.60 4.14
N THR A 648 -4.62 -41.87 3.27
CA THR A 648 -4.88 -41.77 1.83
C THR A 648 -5.83 -42.88 1.39
N LEU A 649 -6.59 -42.65 0.32
CA LEU A 649 -7.52 -43.66 -0.19
C LEU A 649 -6.80 -44.95 -0.57
N ASP A 650 -5.57 -44.85 -1.10
CA ASP A 650 -4.72 -46.01 -1.39
C ASP A 650 -4.36 -46.85 -0.16
N GLN A 651 -4.24 -46.27 1.03
CA GLN A 651 -3.98 -47.01 2.26
C GLN A 651 -5.19 -47.85 2.69
N GLY A 652 -6.39 -47.51 2.22
CA GLY A 652 -7.60 -48.32 2.38
C GLY A 652 -7.69 -49.50 1.41
N THR A 653 -6.76 -49.65 0.47
CA THR A 653 -6.77 -50.78 -0.48
C THR A 653 -6.59 -52.08 0.30
N GLU A 654 -7.53 -53.01 0.17
CA GLU A 654 -7.59 -54.28 0.93
C GLU A 654 -7.70 -54.13 2.46
N ASN A 655 -7.85 -52.90 2.98
CA ASN A 655 -7.82 -52.62 4.42
C ASN A 655 -8.89 -51.59 4.85
N VAL A 656 -10.12 -51.75 4.35
CA VAL A 656 -11.28 -50.95 4.77
C VAL A 656 -11.88 -51.55 6.05
N SER A 657 -11.94 -50.78 7.13
CA SER A 657 -12.41 -51.27 8.44
C SER A 657 -13.89 -51.67 8.45
N THR A 658 -14.18 -52.80 9.08
CA THR A 658 -15.54 -53.28 9.39
C THR A 658 -15.97 -52.97 10.83
N GLU A 659 -15.06 -52.50 11.68
CA GLU A 659 -15.31 -52.31 13.11
C GLU A 659 -15.89 -50.93 13.44
N HIS A 660 -15.60 -49.92 12.62
CA HIS A 660 -15.99 -48.53 12.84
C HIS A 660 -16.33 -47.79 11.53
N PRO A 661 -17.02 -46.64 11.59
CA PRO A 661 -17.41 -45.90 10.40
C PRO A 661 -16.22 -45.45 9.55
N VAL A 662 -16.38 -45.51 8.23
CA VAL A 662 -15.39 -45.07 7.23
C VAL A 662 -15.98 -43.94 6.39
N VAL A 663 -15.32 -42.79 6.36
CA VAL A 663 -15.69 -41.66 5.50
C VAL A 663 -14.70 -41.54 4.35
N VAL A 664 -15.19 -41.53 3.12
CA VAL A 664 -14.34 -41.39 1.92
C VAL A 664 -14.54 -40.01 1.31
N ILE A 665 -13.46 -39.25 1.17
CA ILE A 665 -13.46 -37.91 0.57
C ILE A 665 -12.51 -37.92 -0.61
N THR A 666 -13.02 -37.98 -1.83
CA THR A 666 -12.14 -38.12 -2.99
C THR A 666 -12.56 -37.20 -4.11
N SER A 667 -11.59 -36.74 -4.89
CA SER A 667 -11.84 -35.95 -6.09
C SER A 667 -11.75 -36.80 -7.35
N SER A 668 -12.16 -36.22 -8.48
CA SER A 668 -11.88 -36.78 -9.80
C SER A 668 -11.17 -35.74 -10.65
N TYR A 669 -10.08 -36.10 -11.34
CA TYR A 669 -9.33 -35.23 -12.24
C TYR A 669 -9.49 -35.71 -13.69
N GLU A 670 -10.35 -35.05 -14.47
CA GLU A 670 -10.71 -35.50 -15.83
C GLU A 670 -11.11 -36.99 -15.87
N GLY A 671 -11.81 -37.45 -14.83
CA GLY A 671 -12.25 -38.84 -14.68
C GLY A 671 -11.22 -39.79 -14.12
N LYS A 672 -9.96 -39.39 -13.97
CA LYS A 672 -8.93 -40.22 -13.33
C LYS A 672 -8.95 -40.05 -11.81
N PRO A 673 -8.57 -41.10 -11.06
CA PRO A 673 -8.40 -40.98 -9.62
C PRO A 673 -7.23 -40.04 -9.31
N PRO A 674 -7.28 -39.38 -8.14
CA PRO A 674 -6.10 -38.75 -7.54
C PRO A 674 -4.95 -39.77 -7.42
N ASP A 675 -3.72 -39.29 -7.40
CA ASP A 675 -2.54 -40.17 -7.42
C ASP A 675 -2.50 -41.05 -6.16
N ASN A 676 -2.91 -40.49 -5.02
CA ASN A 676 -3.03 -41.19 -3.74
C ASN A 676 -4.35 -41.99 -3.57
N ALA A 677 -5.08 -42.18 -4.67
CA ALA A 677 -6.29 -43.00 -4.79
C ALA A 677 -6.22 -43.97 -5.98
N ALA A 678 -5.09 -43.99 -6.71
CA ALA A 678 -4.95 -44.75 -7.94
C ALA A 678 -4.90 -46.26 -7.70
N LYS A 679 -4.27 -46.73 -6.61
CA LYS A 679 -4.24 -48.15 -6.24
C LYS A 679 -5.63 -48.63 -5.81
N PHE A 680 -6.33 -47.82 -5.00
CA PHE A 680 -7.70 -48.14 -4.57
C PHE A 680 -8.65 -48.19 -5.76
N ALA A 681 -8.60 -47.18 -6.64
CA ALA A 681 -9.40 -47.14 -7.87
C ALA A 681 -9.12 -48.34 -8.78
N ALA A 682 -7.85 -48.69 -9.00
CA ALA A 682 -7.49 -49.86 -9.80
C ALA A 682 -7.95 -51.18 -9.17
N TRP A 683 -7.93 -51.29 -7.84
CA TRP A 683 -8.43 -52.45 -7.09
C TRP A 683 -9.94 -52.63 -7.26
N VAL A 684 -10.72 -51.55 -7.12
CA VAL A 684 -12.19 -51.59 -7.30
C VAL A 684 -12.65 -51.65 -8.75
N GLU A 685 -11.81 -51.24 -9.72
CA GLU A 685 -12.10 -51.38 -11.16
C GLU A 685 -11.78 -52.78 -11.69
N LYS A 686 -10.77 -53.46 -11.13
CA LYS A 686 -10.32 -54.79 -11.59
C LYS A 686 -10.96 -55.95 -10.83
N GLY A 687 -11.49 -55.73 -9.63
CA GLY A 687 -12.10 -56.76 -8.80
C GLY A 687 -13.48 -56.37 -8.28
N GLU A 688 -14.19 -57.35 -7.71
CA GLU A 688 -15.40 -57.16 -6.89
C GLU A 688 -15.06 -57.41 -5.42
N PRO A 689 -14.32 -56.51 -4.74
CA PRO A 689 -13.99 -56.67 -3.34
C PRO A 689 -15.26 -56.69 -2.48
N LYS A 690 -15.27 -57.57 -1.47
CA LYS A 690 -16.36 -57.67 -0.51
C LYS A 690 -16.15 -56.67 0.63
N PHE A 691 -17.18 -55.89 0.91
CA PHE A 691 -17.27 -54.89 1.97
C PHE A 691 -18.40 -55.22 2.98
N GLU A 692 -18.76 -56.51 3.10
CA GLU A 692 -19.73 -56.98 4.09
C GLU A 692 -19.33 -56.50 5.50
N GLY A 693 -20.22 -55.78 6.18
CA GLY A 693 -19.97 -55.22 7.51
C GLY A 693 -19.33 -53.83 7.53
N VAL A 694 -18.87 -53.28 6.40
CA VAL A 694 -18.34 -51.90 6.32
C VAL A 694 -19.49 -50.90 6.39
N ARG A 695 -19.40 -49.92 7.29
CA ARG A 695 -20.30 -48.75 7.34
C ARG A 695 -19.59 -47.54 6.74
N TYR A 696 -20.14 -46.96 5.67
CA TYR A 696 -19.45 -45.90 4.94
C TYR A 696 -20.29 -44.68 4.58
N ALA A 697 -19.63 -43.56 4.29
CA ALA A 697 -20.19 -42.35 3.69
C ALA A 697 -19.19 -41.76 2.67
N VAL A 698 -19.67 -41.18 1.57
CA VAL A 698 -18.79 -40.64 0.50
C VAL A 698 -19.11 -39.17 0.23
N PHE A 699 -18.06 -38.34 0.24
CA PHE A 699 -18.10 -36.97 -0.27
C PHE A 699 -17.22 -36.87 -1.52
N GLY A 700 -17.85 -36.63 -2.66
CA GLY A 700 -17.18 -36.50 -3.95
C GLY A 700 -16.96 -35.05 -4.33
N VAL A 701 -15.72 -34.70 -4.67
CA VAL A 701 -15.37 -33.38 -5.20
C VAL A 701 -15.10 -33.49 -6.69
N GLY A 702 -15.96 -32.89 -7.49
CA GLY A 702 -15.88 -32.90 -8.95
C GLY A 702 -15.74 -31.48 -9.50
N ASN A 703 -15.40 -31.38 -10.77
CA ASN A 703 -15.52 -30.15 -11.53
C ASN A 703 -16.51 -30.39 -12.68
N SER A 704 -17.65 -29.72 -12.66
CA SER A 704 -18.70 -29.88 -13.69
C SER A 704 -18.25 -29.50 -15.10
N GLU A 705 -17.14 -28.78 -15.25
CA GLU A 705 -16.53 -28.50 -16.55
C GLU A 705 -16.00 -29.75 -17.24
N TRP A 706 -15.71 -30.82 -16.48
CA TRP A 706 -15.42 -32.13 -17.04
C TRP A 706 -16.69 -32.97 -17.16
N ALA A 707 -17.69 -32.45 -17.89
CA ALA A 707 -19.05 -33.00 -17.93
C ALA A 707 -19.11 -34.52 -18.20
N ALA A 708 -18.26 -35.06 -19.09
CA ALA A 708 -18.20 -36.49 -19.40
C ALA A 708 -17.68 -37.37 -18.25
N THR A 709 -16.94 -36.78 -17.33
CA THR A 709 -16.26 -37.47 -16.23
C THR A 709 -16.61 -36.89 -14.86
N TYR A 710 -17.66 -36.08 -14.79
CA TYR A 710 -18.06 -35.39 -13.56
C TYR A 710 -18.33 -36.42 -12.47
N GLN A 711 -17.56 -36.32 -11.38
CA GLN A 711 -17.64 -37.21 -10.22
C GLN A 711 -17.35 -38.69 -10.51
N ARG A 712 -16.67 -39.03 -11.62
CA ARG A 712 -16.43 -40.44 -12.02
C ARG A 712 -15.82 -41.28 -10.90
N VAL A 713 -14.74 -40.81 -10.28
CA VAL A 713 -14.00 -41.56 -9.26
C VAL A 713 -14.76 -41.65 -7.94
N PRO A 714 -15.32 -40.56 -7.40
CA PRO A 714 -16.19 -40.64 -6.23
C PRO A 714 -17.37 -41.60 -6.41
N LYS A 715 -18.04 -41.56 -7.57
CA LYS A 715 -19.16 -42.47 -7.90
C LYS A 715 -18.71 -43.92 -8.07
N LEU A 716 -17.52 -44.14 -8.63
CA LEU A 716 -16.91 -45.47 -8.73
C LEU A 716 -16.68 -46.07 -7.35
N VAL A 717 -16.10 -45.29 -6.42
CA VAL A 717 -15.81 -45.74 -5.06
C VAL A 717 -17.11 -46.01 -4.28
N ASP A 718 -18.05 -45.07 -4.30
CA ASP A 718 -19.36 -45.22 -3.65
C ASP A 718 -20.13 -46.45 -4.16
N GLY A 719 -20.21 -46.61 -5.49
CA GLY A 719 -20.90 -47.73 -6.10
C GLY A 719 -20.21 -49.08 -5.88
N CYS A 720 -18.88 -49.11 -5.72
CA CYS A 720 -18.17 -50.35 -5.39
C CYS A 720 -18.39 -50.76 -3.93
N LEU A 721 -18.33 -49.80 -2.99
CA LEU A 721 -18.65 -50.04 -1.58
C LEU A 721 -20.06 -50.59 -1.41
N GLU A 722 -21.04 -50.06 -2.16
CA GLU A 722 -22.43 -50.55 -2.16
C GLU A 722 -22.55 -51.97 -2.73
N ARG A 723 -22.00 -52.22 -3.93
CA ARG A 723 -22.07 -53.56 -4.58
C ARG A 723 -21.33 -54.64 -3.81
N GLY A 724 -20.25 -54.29 -3.11
CA GLY A 724 -19.48 -55.23 -2.27
C GLY A 724 -20.16 -55.59 -0.95
N GLY A 725 -21.32 -55.00 -0.61
CA GLY A 725 -22.07 -55.29 0.61
C GLY A 725 -21.85 -54.31 1.77
N GLY A 726 -21.18 -53.18 1.51
CA GLY A 726 -21.06 -52.08 2.46
C GLY A 726 -22.39 -51.35 2.66
N LYS A 727 -22.61 -50.82 3.86
CA LYS A 727 -23.84 -50.11 4.23
C LYS A 727 -23.57 -48.61 4.32
N ARG A 728 -24.13 -47.85 3.36
CA ARG A 728 -24.12 -46.38 3.37
C ARG A 728 -24.93 -45.87 4.57
N PHE A 729 -24.36 -44.99 5.41
CA PHE A 729 -25.10 -44.42 6.56
C PHE A 729 -25.57 -42.98 6.36
N VAL A 730 -24.95 -42.21 5.46
CA VAL A 730 -25.36 -40.86 5.04
C VAL A 730 -25.33 -40.81 3.52
N GLU A 731 -26.31 -40.14 2.89
CA GLU A 731 -26.38 -40.01 1.44
C GLU A 731 -25.11 -39.35 0.88
N SER A 732 -24.58 -39.89 -0.22
CA SER A 732 -23.33 -39.39 -0.80
C SER A 732 -23.55 -38.02 -1.46
N CYS A 733 -22.67 -37.06 -1.19
CA CYS A 733 -22.74 -35.72 -1.78
C CYS A 733 -21.74 -35.58 -2.93
N TRP A 734 -22.16 -34.87 -3.97
CA TRP A 734 -21.41 -34.67 -5.21
C TRP A 734 -21.14 -33.18 -5.41
N ALA A 735 -20.17 -32.66 -4.64
CA ALA A 735 -19.86 -31.24 -4.62
C ALA A 735 -19.08 -30.78 -5.87
N ASP A 736 -19.49 -29.64 -6.43
CA ASP A 736 -18.85 -29.05 -7.60
C ASP A 736 -17.93 -27.89 -7.20
N VAL A 737 -16.63 -28.01 -7.48
CA VAL A 737 -15.61 -26.97 -7.20
C VAL A 737 -15.90 -25.66 -7.92
N LYS A 738 -16.64 -25.69 -9.03
CA LYS A 738 -17.10 -24.47 -9.73
C LYS A 738 -18.21 -23.73 -8.96
N SER A 739 -18.92 -24.45 -8.09
CA SER A 739 -20.01 -23.93 -7.27
C SER A 739 -19.55 -23.81 -5.81
N ASP A 740 -20.51 -23.67 -4.90
CA ASP A 740 -20.24 -23.49 -3.47
C ASP A 740 -19.92 -24.83 -2.80
N CYS A 741 -18.79 -25.43 -3.20
CA CYS A 741 -18.34 -26.73 -2.70
C CYS A 741 -18.13 -26.74 -1.17
N THR A 742 -17.81 -25.57 -0.59
CA THR A 742 -17.63 -25.39 0.85
C THR A 742 -18.98 -25.45 1.59
N ASN A 743 -20.03 -24.81 1.05
CA ASN A 743 -21.38 -24.90 1.64
C ASN A 743 -22.02 -26.27 1.44
N GLU A 744 -21.75 -26.94 0.31
CA GLU A 744 -22.16 -28.34 0.12
C GLU A 744 -21.45 -29.27 1.12
N TRP A 745 -20.16 -28.99 1.41
CA TRP A 745 -19.40 -29.64 2.47
C TRP A 745 -19.99 -29.37 3.86
N GLU A 746 -20.28 -28.12 4.21
CA GLU A 746 -20.89 -27.74 5.49
C GLU A 746 -22.25 -28.44 5.70
N LYS A 747 -23.16 -28.39 4.70
CA LYS A 747 -24.46 -29.06 4.79
C LYS A 747 -24.35 -30.57 4.90
N TRP A 748 -23.45 -31.18 4.14
CA TRP A 748 -23.27 -32.62 4.17
C TRP A 748 -22.65 -33.09 5.48
N THR A 749 -21.69 -32.34 6.02
CA THR A 749 -21.06 -32.63 7.32
C THR A 749 -22.02 -32.47 8.48
N GLU A 750 -22.94 -31.49 8.46
CA GLU A 750 -24.03 -31.40 9.44
C GLU A 750 -24.85 -32.70 9.50
N GLY A 751 -25.32 -33.19 8.35
CA GLY A 751 -26.06 -34.45 8.26
C GLY A 751 -25.22 -35.68 8.63
N LEU A 752 -23.92 -35.66 8.32
CA LEU A 752 -22.97 -36.70 8.72
C LEU A 752 -22.88 -36.79 10.25
N TRP A 753 -22.74 -35.67 10.94
CA TRP A 753 -22.62 -35.61 12.38
C TRP A 753 -23.92 -35.96 13.10
N GLU A 754 -25.07 -35.52 12.59
CA GLU A 754 -26.38 -35.92 13.11
C GLU A 754 -26.52 -37.45 13.13
N ARG A 755 -26.14 -38.11 12.03
CA ARG A 755 -26.29 -39.56 11.90
C ARG A 755 -25.29 -40.34 12.75
N LEU A 756 -24.07 -39.83 12.90
CA LEU A 756 -23.07 -40.42 13.79
C LEU A 756 -23.41 -40.24 15.28
N ALA A 757 -24.14 -39.17 15.64
CA ALA A 757 -24.65 -38.94 16.99
C ALA A 757 -25.77 -39.92 17.37
N GLU A 758 -26.66 -40.26 16.44
CA GLU A 758 -27.74 -41.26 16.65
C GLU A 758 -27.20 -42.68 16.94
N ASP A 759 -26.03 -43.04 16.40
CA ASP A 759 -25.32 -44.32 16.65
C ASP A 759 -24.51 -44.33 17.98
N GLY A 760 -24.82 -43.40 18.89
CA GLY A 760 -24.27 -43.30 20.24
C GLY A 760 -23.00 -42.46 20.36
N GLY A 761 -22.80 -41.47 19.48
CA GLY A 761 -21.80 -40.41 19.66
C GLY A 761 -22.40 -39.26 20.49
N GLY A 762 -21.82 -38.95 21.64
CA GLY A 762 -22.35 -37.90 22.51
C GLY A 762 -22.04 -36.49 21.98
N GLY A 763 -23.09 -35.69 21.77
CA GLY A 763 -23.04 -34.22 21.75
C GLY A 763 -23.19 -33.55 20.38
N LYS A 764 -24.07 -32.53 20.31
CA LYS A 764 -24.21 -31.60 19.18
C LYS A 764 -22.92 -30.80 18.96
N ALA A 765 -22.59 -30.54 17.69
CA ALA A 765 -21.46 -29.73 17.23
C ALA A 765 -21.32 -28.40 18.00
N HIS A 766 -20.15 -28.12 18.58
CA HIS A 766 -19.74 -26.74 18.83
C HIS A 766 -19.08 -26.21 17.55
N ALA A 767 -19.70 -25.18 16.95
CA ALA A 767 -19.22 -24.53 15.72
C ALA A 767 -17.72 -24.16 15.79
N SER A 768 -16.94 -24.56 14.78
CA SER A 768 -15.55 -24.13 14.65
C SER A 768 -15.51 -22.65 14.23
N SER A 769 -15.18 -21.81 15.21
CA SER A 769 -14.99 -20.38 15.00
C SER A 769 -13.63 -20.13 14.35
N LEU A 770 -13.61 -19.47 13.19
CA LEU A 770 -12.39 -18.86 12.66
C LEU A 770 -11.81 -17.92 13.73
N ARG A 771 -10.68 -18.28 14.33
CA ARG A 771 -9.93 -17.40 15.24
C ARG A 771 -8.91 -16.62 14.42
N ALA A 772 -9.36 -15.48 13.89
CA ALA A 772 -8.44 -14.39 13.64
C ALA A 772 -8.03 -13.81 14.99
N GLU A 773 -6.83 -14.15 15.47
CA GLU A 773 -6.31 -13.52 16.67
C GLU A 773 -5.71 -12.18 16.27
N VAL A 774 -6.54 -11.14 16.27
CA VAL A 774 -6.01 -9.78 16.37
C VAL A 774 -5.32 -9.73 17.71
N ILE A 775 -3.99 -9.79 17.71
CA ILE A 775 -3.20 -9.55 18.91
C ILE A 775 -3.29 -8.05 19.19
N LYS A 776 -4.40 -7.69 19.84
CA LYS A 776 -4.61 -6.37 20.40
C LYS A 776 -3.49 -6.19 21.40
N HIS A 777 -2.58 -5.28 21.10
CA HIS A 777 -1.60 -4.86 22.07
C HIS A 777 -2.38 -4.22 23.21
N ASP A 778 -2.46 -4.90 24.36
CA ASP A 778 -3.19 -4.45 25.56
C ASP A 778 -2.55 -3.22 26.23
N ILE A 779 -1.77 -2.41 25.51
CA ILE A 779 -1.15 -1.18 26.01
C ILE A 779 -2.20 -0.27 26.68
N PRO A 780 -3.41 -0.08 26.13
CA PRO A 780 -4.44 0.71 26.79
C PRO A 780 -4.92 0.12 28.12
N VAL A 781 -5.01 -1.20 28.22
CA VAL A 781 -5.41 -1.89 29.45
C VAL A 781 -4.30 -1.88 30.49
N ILE A 782 -3.06 -2.13 30.05
CA ILE A 782 -1.85 -2.15 30.88
C ILE A 782 -1.57 -0.78 31.49
N LEU A 783 -1.77 0.30 30.72
CA LEU A 783 -1.43 1.66 31.15
C LEU A 783 -2.62 2.48 31.63
N GLY A 784 -3.79 2.28 31.03
CA GLY A 784 -4.99 3.10 31.25
C GLY A 784 -6.12 2.44 32.03
N GLY A 785 -6.01 1.15 32.35
CA GLY A 785 -7.03 0.41 33.08
C GLY A 785 -8.09 -0.22 32.17
N LYS A 786 -8.97 -1.03 32.78
CA LYS A 786 -9.95 -1.87 32.07
C LYS A 786 -11.03 -1.07 31.35
N ASP A 787 -11.28 0.17 31.77
CA ASP A 787 -12.38 1.00 31.26
C ASP A 787 -12.02 1.75 29.97
N MET A 788 -10.76 1.68 29.52
CA MET A 788 -10.28 2.34 28.30
C MET A 788 -10.91 1.77 27.03
N SER A 789 -11.55 2.63 26.24
CA SER A 789 -12.21 2.27 24.99
C SER A 789 -11.82 3.20 23.85
N TRP A 790 -12.14 2.79 22.62
CA TRP A 790 -11.95 3.63 21.44
C TRP A 790 -13.07 4.66 21.31
N ALA A 791 -12.70 5.92 21.10
CA ALA A 791 -13.59 7.02 20.74
C ALA A 791 -13.12 7.69 19.44
N VAL A 792 -14.00 8.40 18.75
CA VAL A 792 -13.74 8.95 17.40
C VAL A 792 -13.72 10.48 17.43
N VAL A 793 -12.69 11.10 16.85
CA VAL A 793 -12.58 12.56 16.74
C VAL A 793 -13.52 13.06 15.65
N LYS A 794 -14.38 14.01 15.99
CA LYS A 794 -15.35 14.65 15.07
C LYS A 794 -14.87 16.00 14.58
N SER A 795 -14.26 16.77 15.45
CA SER A 795 -13.69 18.07 15.11
C SER A 795 -12.50 18.39 16.02
N ALA A 796 -11.55 19.18 15.51
CA ALA A 796 -10.43 19.71 16.26
C ALA A 796 -10.16 21.14 15.76
N ARG A 797 -10.18 22.12 16.67
CA ARG A 797 -10.04 23.54 16.31
C ARG A 797 -9.25 24.35 17.35
N SER A 798 -8.59 25.41 16.88
CA SER A 798 -7.95 26.41 17.74
C SER A 798 -8.97 27.46 18.21
N LEU A 799 -8.93 27.79 19.50
CA LEU A 799 -9.84 28.76 20.14
C LEU A 799 -9.18 30.12 20.42
N GLY A 800 -7.86 30.24 20.26
CA GLY A 800 -7.12 31.49 20.50
C GLY A 800 -5.62 31.32 20.27
N GLY A 801 -4.94 32.42 19.89
CA GLY A 801 -3.55 32.41 19.45
C GLY A 801 -2.49 32.47 20.57
N GLU A 802 -1.25 32.09 20.24
CA GLU A 802 -0.09 32.03 21.16
C GLU A 802 0.38 33.41 21.69
N GLU A 803 -0.14 34.51 21.13
CA GLU A 803 0.38 35.86 21.34
C GLU A 803 0.20 36.37 22.79
N VAL A 804 -0.83 35.90 23.49
CA VAL A 804 -1.12 36.33 24.88
C VAL A 804 -0.83 35.26 25.91
N GLY A 805 -0.60 34.01 25.49
CA GLY A 805 -0.39 32.83 26.35
C GLY A 805 -0.30 31.52 25.58
N LEU A 806 -0.49 30.39 26.28
CA LEU A 806 -0.58 29.09 25.63
C LEU A 806 -1.80 29.05 24.69
N GLU A 807 -1.62 28.47 23.50
CA GLU A 807 -2.72 28.18 22.57
C GLU A 807 -3.76 27.31 23.27
N LYS A 808 -5.04 27.62 23.05
CA LYS A 808 -6.17 26.83 23.57
C LYS A 808 -6.85 26.14 22.41
N ARG A 809 -7.13 24.85 22.56
CA ARG A 809 -7.81 24.06 21.54
C ARG A 809 -9.07 23.40 22.09
N GLU A 810 -9.99 23.14 21.17
CA GLU A 810 -11.14 22.29 21.39
C GLU A 810 -11.04 21.05 20.52
N VAL A 811 -11.39 19.89 21.09
CA VAL A 811 -11.60 18.65 20.35
C VAL A 811 -12.97 18.08 20.70
N GLU A 812 -13.75 17.70 19.69
CA GLU A 812 -15.01 17.00 19.87
C GLU A 812 -14.83 15.51 19.58
N ILE A 813 -15.33 14.68 20.48
CA ILE A 813 -15.09 13.24 20.53
C ILE A 813 -16.43 12.52 20.64
N GLU A 814 -16.75 11.71 19.64
CA GLU A 814 -17.87 10.78 19.65
C GLU A 814 -17.52 9.55 20.49
N LEU A 815 -18.29 9.34 21.55
CA LEU A 815 -18.17 8.25 22.50
C LEU A 815 -18.75 6.94 21.93
N PRO A 816 -18.28 5.77 22.41
CA PRO A 816 -18.94 4.51 22.13
C PRO A 816 -20.33 4.45 22.82
N ARG A 817 -21.20 3.56 22.32
CA ARG A 817 -22.64 3.51 22.70
C ARG A 817 -22.91 3.27 24.19
N ASP A 818 -22.00 2.58 24.86
CA ASP A 818 -22.07 2.21 26.28
C ASP A 818 -21.46 3.27 27.20
N MET A 819 -20.82 4.28 26.63
CA MET A 819 -20.19 5.35 27.40
C MET A 819 -21.09 6.57 27.42
N GLN A 820 -21.61 6.85 28.61
CA GLN A 820 -22.35 8.06 28.91
C GLN A 820 -21.48 8.98 29.74
N TYR A 821 -21.79 10.25 29.69
CA TYR A 821 -21.21 11.24 30.56
C TYR A 821 -22.30 12.16 31.06
N GLN A 822 -21.99 12.87 32.13
CA GLN A 822 -22.77 13.99 32.63
C GLN A 822 -21.88 15.24 32.63
N ALA A 823 -22.50 16.42 32.60
CA ALA A 823 -21.74 17.65 32.78
C ALA A 823 -20.98 17.60 34.13
N GLY A 824 -19.72 18.01 34.12
CA GLY A 824 -18.80 17.93 35.27
C GLY A 824 -17.98 16.64 35.37
N ASP A 825 -18.23 15.64 34.51
CA ASP A 825 -17.35 14.47 34.41
C ASP A 825 -16.03 14.78 33.67
N TYR A 826 -15.12 13.82 33.70
CA TYR A 826 -13.83 13.90 33.01
C TYR A 826 -13.76 12.90 31.86
N PHE A 827 -12.97 13.24 30.84
CA PHE A 827 -12.49 12.27 29.86
C PHE A 827 -11.01 12.03 30.10
N VAL A 828 -10.66 10.76 30.37
CA VAL A 828 -9.29 10.32 30.58
C VAL A 828 -8.75 9.80 29.27
N VAL A 829 -7.72 10.44 28.72
CA VAL A 829 -7.10 10.10 27.43
C VAL A 829 -5.79 9.37 27.68
N LEU A 830 -5.55 8.25 26.99
CA LEU A 830 -4.21 7.68 26.88
C LEU A 830 -3.50 8.29 25.67
N PRO A 831 -2.47 9.15 25.87
CA PRO A 831 -1.83 9.84 24.76
C PRO A 831 -0.76 8.97 24.09
N SER A 832 -0.12 9.52 23.06
CA SER A 832 1.12 9.02 22.46
C SER A 832 2.21 10.08 22.56
N ASN A 833 3.48 9.67 22.75
CA ASN A 833 4.60 10.60 22.69
C ASN A 833 4.69 11.30 21.32
N PRO A 834 5.11 12.58 21.28
CA PRO A 834 5.30 13.30 20.01
C PRO A 834 6.32 12.57 19.11
N PRO A 835 6.04 12.41 17.80
CA PRO A 835 6.95 11.74 16.88
C PRO A 835 8.36 12.33 16.88
N GLN A 836 8.49 13.66 17.08
CA GLN A 836 9.77 14.35 17.16
C GLN A 836 10.58 13.96 18.40
N THR A 837 9.92 13.69 19.53
CA THR A 837 10.59 13.22 20.76
C THR A 837 11.02 11.77 20.61
N VAL A 838 10.20 10.93 19.97
CA VAL A 838 10.54 9.52 19.66
C VAL A 838 11.74 9.45 18.72
N ALA A 839 11.76 10.26 17.65
CA ALA A 839 12.87 10.32 16.71
C ALA A 839 14.19 10.69 17.38
N ARG A 840 14.19 11.59 18.37
CA ARG A 840 15.38 11.93 19.16
C ARG A 840 15.92 10.73 19.97
N VAL A 841 15.03 9.92 20.55
CA VAL A 841 15.42 8.67 21.23
C VAL A 841 16.00 7.68 20.22
N LEU A 842 15.30 7.42 19.11
CA LEU A 842 15.77 6.50 18.07
C LEU A 842 17.16 6.92 17.55
N HIS A 843 17.35 8.21 17.29
CA HIS A 843 18.63 8.77 16.86
C HIS A 843 19.73 8.61 17.92
N ARG A 844 19.44 8.89 19.21
CA ARG A 844 20.42 8.76 20.30
C ARG A 844 20.96 7.33 20.43
N PHE A 845 20.14 6.33 20.16
CA PHE A 845 20.49 4.91 20.30
C PHE A 845 20.76 4.19 18.97
N GLY A 846 20.71 4.89 17.83
CA GLY A 846 20.99 4.31 16.51
C GLY A 846 19.96 3.27 16.04
N LEU A 847 18.68 3.45 16.41
CA LEU A 847 17.60 2.53 16.08
C LEU A 847 16.82 3.00 14.84
N HIS A 848 16.40 2.06 13.98
CA HIS A 848 15.41 2.29 12.95
C HIS A 848 13.98 2.19 13.54
N PRO A 849 12.97 2.96 13.06
CA PRO A 849 11.60 2.90 13.57
C PRO A 849 10.97 1.49 13.60
N ASP A 850 11.32 0.66 12.62
CA ASP A 850 10.78 -0.70 12.44
C ASP A 850 11.57 -1.78 13.20
N ASP A 851 12.68 -1.44 13.85
CA ASP A 851 13.44 -2.39 14.66
C ASP A 851 12.55 -2.97 15.75
N LEU A 852 12.55 -4.29 15.92
CA LEU A 852 11.70 -4.96 16.90
C LEU A 852 12.37 -5.02 18.27
N ILE A 853 11.72 -4.42 19.27
CA ILE A 853 12.12 -4.47 20.67
C ILE A 853 11.38 -5.61 21.36
N SER A 854 12.14 -6.55 21.94
CA SER A 854 11.62 -7.56 22.86
C SER A 854 12.33 -7.41 24.20
N ILE A 855 11.55 -7.31 25.29
CA ILE A 855 12.07 -7.12 26.65
C ILE A 855 11.61 -8.28 27.52
N SER A 856 12.55 -9.14 27.89
CA SER A 856 12.41 -10.19 28.90
C SER A 856 13.08 -9.76 30.21
N ASP A 857 12.87 -10.54 31.28
CA ASP A 857 13.69 -10.49 32.50
C ASP A 857 13.64 -9.17 33.32
N THR A 858 12.57 -8.38 33.18
CA THR A 858 12.30 -7.20 34.02
C THR A 858 11.15 -7.44 35.00
N ARG A 859 11.22 -6.83 36.19
CA ARG A 859 10.10 -6.83 37.16
C ARG A 859 9.01 -5.81 36.83
N LYS A 860 9.26 -4.92 35.85
CA LYS A 860 8.34 -3.86 35.43
C LYS A 860 7.39 -4.40 34.37
N THR A 861 6.20 -4.77 34.79
CA THR A 861 5.17 -5.40 33.94
C THR A 861 4.81 -4.58 32.69
N TYR A 862 4.88 -3.25 32.74
CA TYR A 862 4.62 -2.38 31.58
C TYR A 862 5.73 -2.38 30.53
N LEU A 863 6.95 -2.81 30.89
CA LEU A 863 8.07 -2.97 29.94
C LEU A 863 8.09 -4.36 29.31
N GLN A 864 7.60 -5.38 30.03
CA GLN A 864 7.53 -6.75 29.53
C GLN A 864 6.75 -6.78 28.23
N SER A 865 7.30 -7.46 27.23
CA SER A 865 6.60 -7.71 25.97
C SER A 865 6.54 -9.21 25.73
N LYS A 866 5.32 -9.76 25.69
CA LYS A 866 5.10 -11.17 25.33
C LYS A 866 5.44 -11.44 23.86
N GLN A 867 5.39 -10.40 23.04
CA GLN A 867 5.73 -10.41 21.62
C GLN A 867 6.60 -9.20 21.26
N PRO A 868 7.47 -9.28 20.25
CA PRO A 868 8.26 -8.14 19.80
C PRO A 868 7.35 -6.98 19.36
N ILE A 869 7.71 -5.75 19.73
CA ILE A 869 7.01 -4.51 19.40
C ILE A 869 7.99 -3.58 18.68
N SER A 870 7.57 -2.87 17.62
CA SER A 870 8.50 -1.97 16.93
C SER A 870 9.00 -0.86 17.85
N ALA A 871 10.24 -0.40 17.64
CA ALA A 871 10.87 0.64 18.42
C ALA A 871 10.05 1.93 18.39
N GLN A 872 9.50 2.27 17.22
CA GLN A 872 8.56 3.37 17.07
C GLN A 872 7.35 3.21 17.98
N MET A 873 6.67 2.05 17.96
CA MET A 873 5.46 1.82 18.75
C MET A 873 5.76 1.79 20.26
N PHE A 874 6.87 1.17 20.66
CA PHE A 874 7.30 1.07 22.05
C PHE A 874 7.54 2.45 22.66
N PHE A 875 8.40 3.27 22.03
CA PHE A 875 8.70 4.62 22.53
C PHE A 875 7.54 5.60 22.33
N SER A 876 6.63 5.35 21.39
CA SER A 876 5.42 6.18 21.24
C SER A 876 4.39 5.91 22.35
N GLN A 877 4.15 4.64 22.71
CA GLN A 877 2.94 4.29 23.46
C GLN A 877 3.18 3.67 24.84
N ARG A 878 4.39 3.20 25.18
CA ARG A 878 4.61 2.47 26.46
C ARG A 878 5.23 3.28 27.58
N VAL A 879 6.11 4.22 27.24
CA VAL A 879 7.02 4.84 28.21
C VAL A 879 6.94 6.35 28.17
N GLU A 880 7.13 7.00 29.31
CA GLU A 880 7.18 8.45 29.44
C GLU A 880 8.61 8.96 29.16
N LEU A 881 8.75 9.77 28.11
CA LEU A 881 10.06 10.26 27.64
C LEU A 881 10.47 11.60 28.25
N ASN A 882 9.51 12.36 28.79
CA ASN A 882 9.75 13.71 29.32
C ASN A 882 9.90 13.74 30.85
N ALA A 883 9.89 12.59 31.53
CA ALA A 883 9.99 12.56 32.98
C ALA A 883 11.40 12.97 33.48
N PRO A 884 11.48 13.78 34.56
CA PRO A 884 12.76 14.11 35.18
C PRO A 884 13.38 12.89 35.88
N PRO A 885 14.71 12.71 35.80
CA PRO A 885 15.41 11.62 36.47
C PRO A 885 15.39 11.80 37.98
N THR A 886 15.37 10.69 38.70
CA THR A 886 15.65 10.63 40.14
C THR A 886 17.14 10.86 40.44
N GLU A 887 17.48 11.22 41.68
CA GLU A 887 18.88 11.35 42.12
C GLU A 887 19.72 10.09 41.83
N ARG A 888 19.14 8.89 42.01
CA ARG A 888 19.81 7.62 41.69
C ARG A 888 20.05 7.42 40.20
N GLN A 889 19.09 7.81 39.35
CA GLN A 889 19.24 7.74 37.90
C GLN A 889 20.29 8.76 37.43
N LEU A 890 20.31 9.95 38.02
CA LEU A 890 21.35 10.96 37.76
C LEU A 890 22.75 10.43 38.11
N ALA A 891 22.91 9.75 39.26
CA ALA A 891 24.18 9.10 39.61
C ALA A 891 24.59 7.99 38.62
N THR A 892 23.62 7.31 38.01
CA THR A 892 23.88 6.28 36.99
C THR A 892 24.37 6.92 35.68
N ILE A 893 23.77 8.05 35.27
CA ILE A 893 24.23 8.83 34.11
C ILE A 893 25.65 9.37 34.36
N LEU A 894 25.91 9.92 35.55
CA LEU A 894 27.23 10.39 35.96
C LEU A 894 28.30 9.29 35.83
N ALA A 895 27.99 8.07 36.27
CA ALA A 895 28.92 6.95 36.20
C ALA A 895 29.21 6.50 34.76
N ALA A 896 28.26 6.71 33.83
CA ALA A 896 28.40 6.40 32.41
C ALA A 896 29.05 7.52 31.58
N THR A 897 29.50 8.62 32.22
CA THR A 897 30.05 9.80 31.54
C THR A 897 31.57 9.79 31.50
N GLU A 898 32.17 9.85 30.31
CA GLU A 898 33.63 9.76 30.16
C GLU A 898 34.35 11.10 30.37
N SER A 899 33.78 12.23 29.94
CA SER A 899 34.43 13.54 30.03
C SER A 899 34.49 14.07 31.48
N ALA A 900 35.67 14.48 31.94
CA ALA A 900 35.86 15.06 33.27
C ALA A 900 35.08 16.38 33.46
N SER A 901 34.96 17.18 32.39
CA SER A 901 34.17 18.42 32.38
C SER A 901 32.67 18.13 32.50
N GLU A 902 32.17 17.15 31.75
CA GLU A 902 30.75 16.74 31.80
C GLU A 902 30.41 16.09 33.14
N ARG A 903 31.31 15.28 33.71
CA ARG A 903 31.16 14.73 35.07
C ARG A 903 31.08 15.83 36.13
N ALA A 904 31.89 16.89 36.02
CA ALA A 904 31.82 18.03 36.94
C ALA A 904 30.48 18.79 36.80
N SER A 905 30.02 19.01 35.56
CA SER A 905 28.72 19.59 35.26
C SER A 905 27.57 18.79 35.89
N LEU A 906 27.50 17.49 35.63
CA LEU A 906 26.49 16.59 36.19
C LEU A 906 26.56 16.48 37.72
N SER A 907 27.78 16.47 38.30
CA SER A 907 27.96 16.47 39.76
C SER A 907 27.40 17.72 40.41
N SER A 908 27.52 18.89 39.75
CA SER A 908 26.96 20.14 40.27
C SER A 908 25.42 20.09 40.35
N LEU A 909 24.79 19.36 39.42
CA LEU A 909 23.34 19.14 39.39
C LEU A 909 22.85 18.13 40.44
N ALA A 910 23.74 17.33 41.02
CA ALA A 910 23.41 16.32 42.03
C ALA A 910 23.30 16.88 43.46
N SER A 911 23.61 18.16 43.69
CA SER A 911 23.36 18.79 45.00
C SER A 911 21.85 18.98 45.24
N PRO A 912 21.32 18.79 46.46
CA PRO A 912 19.88 18.83 46.70
C PRO A 912 19.17 20.11 46.24
N SER A 913 19.82 21.27 46.43
CA SER A 913 19.29 22.56 45.99
C SER A 913 19.31 22.72 44.47
N ALA A 914 20.38 22.29 43.80
CA ALA A 914 20.48 22.36 42.34
C ALA A 914 19.59 21.32 41.65
N TYR A 915 19.46 20.12 42.21
CA TYR A 915 18.56 19.09 41.72
C TYR A 915 17.11 19.60 41.74
N GLN A 916 16.66 20.18 42.85
CA GLN A 916 15.32 20.75 42.94
C GLN A 916 15.11 21.90 41.95
N ALA A 917 16.06 22.84 41.87
CA ALA A 917 15.91 24.04 41.04
C ALA A 917 16.09 23.80 39.53
N LYS A 918 17.00 22.90 39.13
CA LYS A 918 17.36 22.68 37.71
C LYS A 918 16.83 21.38 37.11
N ILE A 919 16.61 20.34 37.89
CA ILE A 919 16.07 19.08 37.35
C ILE A 919 14.55 19.05 37.51
N VAL A 920 14.06 19.23 38.74
CA VAL A 920 12.63 19.11 39.05
C VAL A 920 11.86 20.32 38.51
N GLN A 921 12.24 21.53 38.92
CA GLN A 921 11.51 22.75 38.52
C GLN A 921 11.65 23.08 37.03
N GLN A 922 12.78 22.72 36.40
CA GLN A 922 12.98 22.95 34.95
C GLN A 922 12.69 21.73 34.07
N ASN A 923 12.13 20.65 34.64
CA ASN A 923 11.66 19.46 33.94
C ASN A 923 12.68 18.85 32.94
N PHE A 924 13.95 18.73 33.35
CA PHE A 924 14.99 18.14 32.52
C PHE A 924 14.78 16.63 32.42
N SER A 925 14.50 16.11 31.22
CA SER A 925 14.35 14.67 31.01
C SER A 925 15.69 13.93 30.95
N ILE A 926 15.65 12.61 31.11
CA ILE A 926 16.83 11.75 30.91
C ILE A 926 17.42 11.97 29.52
N LEU A 927 16.58 12.06 28.49
CA LEU A 927 17.02 12.29 27.11
C LEU A 927 17.74 13.63 26.95
N SER A 928 17.17 14.71 27.48
CA SER A 928 17.80 16.03 27.42
C SER A 928 19.16 16.08 28.12
N LEU A 929 19.33 15.34 29.23
CA LEU A 929 20.63 15.23 29.89
C LEU A 929 21.66 14.45 29.06
N LEU A 930 21.24 13.36 28.40
CA LEU A 930 22.13 12.57 27.54
C LEU A 930 22.53 13.33 26.27
N GLU A 931 21.66 14.17 25.72
CA GLU A 931 21.99 15.04 24.59
C GLU A 931 22.91 16.20 25.00
N ALA A 932 22.72 16.76 26.20
CA ALA A 932 23.58 17.81 26.74
C ALA A 932 24.98 17.31 27.16
N HIS A 933 25.14 15.99 27.36
CA HIS A 933 26.40 15.35 27.75
C HIS A 933 26.68 14.16 26.82
N PRO A 934 27.17 14.40 25.58
CA PRO A 934 27.30 13.37 24.55
C PRO A 934 28.15 12.17 24.96
N THR A 935 29.14 12.37 25.85
CA THR A 935 30.04 11.32 26.36
C THR A 935 29.41 10.45 27.46
N ALA A 936 28.15 10.72 27.84
CA ALA A 936 27.37 9.84 28.69
C ALA A 936 26.83 8.64 27.89
N HIS A 937 27.65 7.61 27.75
CA HIS A 937 27.33 6.38 26.99
C HIS A 937 26.49 5.41 27.81
N LEU A 938 25.17 5.66 27.86
CA LEU A 938 24.23 4.78 28.54
C LEU A 938 23.76 3.63 27.61
N PRO A 939 23.86 2.35 28.01
CA PRO A 939 23.29 1.25 27.22
C PRO A 939 21.76 1.35 27.10
N LEU A 940 21.22 0.96 25.93
CA LEU A 940 19.78 1.00 25.66
C LEU A 940 18.91 0.28 26.72
N PRO A 941 19.26 -0.95 27.19
CA PRO A 941 18.47 -1.60 28.25
C PRO A 941 18.43 -0.80 29.55
N THR A 942 19.55 -0.17 29.91
CA THR A 942 19.65 0.69 31.10
C THR A 942 18.79 1.93 30.95
N TYR A 943 18.79 2.57 29.77
CA TYR A 943 17.91 3.70 29.48
C TYR A 943 16.43 3.30 29.60
N ILE A 944 16.02 2.20 28.96
CA ILE A 944 14.63 1.73 29.01
C ILE A 944 14.19 1.42 30.44
N ASP A 945 15.06 0.80 31.26
CA ASP A 945 14.75 0.55 32.66
C ASP A 945 14.58 1.84 33.47
N MET A 946 15.21 2.95 33.09
CA MET A 946 14.99 4.24 33.78
C MET A 946 13.62 4.88 33.47
N LEU A 947 12.93 4.47 32.40
CA LEU A 947 11.70 5.12 31.96
C LEU A 947 10.48 4.69 32.80
N LYS A 948 9.57 5.64 33.03
CA LYS A 948 8.27 5.41 33.68
C LYS A 948 7.23 4.94 32.65
N PRO A 949 6.14 4.27 33.06
CA PRO A 949 5.04 3.98 32.16
C PRO A 949 4.41 5.28 31.65
N LEU A 950 3.94 5.28 30.40
CA LEU A 950 3.17 6.39 29.86
C LEU A 950 1.82 6.48 30.57
N SER A 951 1.51 7.63 31.17
CA SER A 951 0.31 7.80 32.01
C SER A 951 -0.90 8.35 31.22
N PRO A 952 -2.13 7.92 31.53
CA PRO A 952 -3.33 8.60 31.05
C PRO A 952 -3.47 10.00 31.65
N ARG A 953 -4.07 10.92 30.88
CA ARG A 953 -4.29 12.32 31.27
C ARG A 953 -5.78 12.65 31.35
N GLN A 954 -6.12 13.40 32.38
CA GLN A 954 -7.47 13.84 32.73
C GLN A 954 -7.81 15.16 32.05
N TYR A 955 -9.02 15.27 31.50
CA TYR A 955 -9.56 16.53 31.01
C TYR A 955 -11.03 16.68 31.45
N SER A 956 -11.40 17.84 32.00
CA SER A 956 -12.79 18.15 32.33
C SER A 956 -13.61 18.31 31.06
N ILE A 957 -14.76 17.63 31.00
CA ILE A 957 -15.63 17.65 29.82
C ILE A 957 -16.29 19.03 29.70
N ALA A 958 -16.20 19.61 28.50
CA ALA A 958 -16.63 20.98 28.21
C ALA A 958 -18.04 21.09 27.59
N SER A 959 -18.84 20.04 27.71
CA SER A 959 -20.16 19.94 27.06
C SER A 959 -21.19 19.26 27.97
N SER A 960 -22.47 19.29 27.60
CA SER A 960 -23.56 18.56 28.25
C SER A 960 -24.24 17.58 27.29
N PRO A 961 -24.55 16.35 27.74
CA PRO A 961 -25.29 15.38 26.93
C PRO A 961 -26.74 15.79 26.67
N LEU A 962 -27.28 16.78 27.41
CA LEU A 962 -28.66 17.25 27.25
C LEU A 962 -28.85 18.17 26.04
N ALA A 963 -27.76 18.71 25.47
CA ALA A 963 -27.86 19.48 24.24
C ALA A 963 -28.15 18.55 23.05
N THR A 964 -29.24 18.83 22.31
CA THR A 964 -29.77 17.95 21.26
C THR A 964 -28.77 17.63 20.15
N HIS A 965 -27.85 18.55 19.84
CA HIS A 965 -26.81 18.35 18.83
C HIS A 965 -25.64 17.46 19.30
N ARG A 966 -25.56 17.16 20.60
CA ARG A 966 -24.54 16.28 21.20
C ARG A 966 -24.92 14.82 21.12
N PHE A 967 -26.17 14.49 20.78
CA PHE A 967 -26.65 13.14 20.60
C PHE A 967 -26.97 12.86 19.13
N SER A 968 -26.37 11.81 18.57
CA SER A 968 -26.67 11.34 17.23
C SER A 968 -27.66 10.19 17.28
N ALA A 969 -28.91 10.44 16.87
CA ALA A 969 -29.94 9.40 16.80
C ALA A 969 -29.61 8.29 15.79
N ALA A 970 -28.84 8.59 14.74
CA ALA A 970 -28.44 7.62 13.73
C ALA A 970 -27.46 6.56 14.27
N THR A 971 -26.60 6.96 15.21
CA THR A 971 -25.53 6.10 15.77
C THR A 971 -25.80 5.67 17.22
N ASN A 972 -26.75 6.32 17.90
CA ASN A 972 -27.07 6.20 19.32
C ASN A 972 -25.84 6.45 20.22
N THR A 973 -25.13 7.54 19.93
CA THR A 973 -23.87 7.92 20.58
C THR A 973 -23.91 9.39 21.01
N TYR A 974 -23.14 9.70 22.05
CA TYR A 974 -22.91 11.07 22.48
C TYR A 974 -21.60 11.60 21.93
N THR A 975 -21.53 12.91 21.68
CA THR A 975 -20.30 13.62 21.33
C THR A 975 -19.98 14.59 22.46
N LEU A 976 -18.87 14.38 23.16
CA LEU A 976 -18.35 15.32 24.15
C LEU A 976 -17.36 16.31 23.52
N SER A 977 -17.10 17.43 24.17
CA SER A 977 -15.98 18.31 23.83
C SER A 977 -15.00 18.46 24.98
N LEU A 978 -13.72 18.68 24.66
CA LEU A 978 -12.64 18.99 25.61
C LEU A 978 -11.99 20.30 25.23
N ILE A 979 -11.74 21.16 26.22
CA ILE A 979 -10.97 22.40 26.08
C ILE A 979 -9.67 22.26 26.88
N TYR A 980 -8.53 22.51 26.24
CA TYR A 980 -7.23 22.31 26.86
C TYR A 980 -6.18 23.32 26.35
N ASP A 981 -5.15 23.54 27.16
CA ASP A 981 -3.97 24.33 26.78
C ASP A 981 -2.95 23.44 26.04
N VAL A 982 -2.39 23.96 24.95
CA VAL A 982 -1.32 23.29 24.18
C VAL A 982 0.02 23.66 24.78
N HIS A 983 0.65 22.72 25.50
CA HIS A 983 1.95 22.94 26.12
C HIS A 983 3.09 22.72 25.12
N VAL A 984 3.38 23.74 24.33
CA VAL A 984 4.56 23.80 23.45
C VAL A 984 5.34 25.06 23.79
N ALA A 985 6.61 24.89 24.17
CA ALA A 985 7.48 26.00 24.54
C ALA A 985 8.95 25.63 24.30
N PRO A 986 9.88 26.59 24.21
CA PRO A 986 11.30 26.30 24.27
C PRO A 986 11.62 25.47 25.52
N ALA A 987 12.38 24.39 25.36
CA ALA A 987 12.75 23.54 26.48
C ALA A 987 13.71 24.30 27.40
N TRP A 988 13.44 24.28 28.71
CA TRP A 988 14.32 24.92 29.69
C TRP A 988 15.72 24.28 29.72
N SER A 989 15.83 23.01 29.32
CA SER A 989 17.12 22.29 29.23
C SER A 989 18.00 22.76 28.09
N ASN A 990 17.39 23.17 26.98
CA ASN A 990 18.08 23.70 25.84
C ASN A 990 17.10 24.57 25.05
N PRO A 991 17.23 25.91 25.10
CA PRO A 991 16.32 26.83 24.40
C PRO A 991 16.24 26.64 22.89
N SER A 992 17.21 25.95 22.26
CA SER A 992 17.16 25.59 20.84
C SER A 992 16.26 24.39 20.54
N THR A 993 15.83 23.66 21.57
CA THR A 993 14.91 22.52 21.46
C THR A 993 13.53 22.89 21.98
N THR A 994 12.49 22.20 21.50
CA THR A 994 11.10 22.46 21.89
C THR A 994 10.61 21.39 22.87
N PHE A 995 10.12 21.82 24.04
CA PHE A 995 9.34 20.99 24.94
C PHE A 995 7.91 20.86 24.40
N ARG A 996 7.41 19.63 24.35
CA ARG A 996 6.07 19.28 23.91
C ARG A 996 5.39 18.43 24.98
N GLY A 997 4.32 18.95 25.56
CA GLY A 997 3.49 18.20 26.50
C GLY A 997 2.84 17.01 25.81
N VAL A 998 3.00 15.81 26.36
CA VAL A 998 2.65 14.55 25.68
C VAL A 998 1.17 14.52 25.28
N ALA A 999 0.26 14.70 26.23
CA ALA A 999 -1.17 14.65 25.95
C ALA A 999 -1.69 15.86 25.17
N SER A 1000 -1.25 17.08 25.52
CA SER A 1000 -1.71 18.29 24.84
C SER A 1000 -1.25 18.37 23.38
N SER A 1001 -0.01 17.94 23.07
CA SER A 1001 0.48 17.89 21.69
C SER A 1001 -0.11 16.71 20.92
N TYR A 1002 -0.39 15.58 21.58
CA TYR A 1002 -1.13 14.47 20.99
C TYR A 1002 -2.53 14.93 20.55
N LEU A 1003 -3.31 15.54 21.46
CA LEU A 1003 -4.64 16.05 21.14
C LEU A 1003 -4.61 17.13 20.06
N ALA A 1004 -3.59 18.00 20.06
CA ALA A 1004 -3.46 19.06 19.06
C ALA A 1004 -3.14 18.55 17.65
N ALA A 1005 -2.59 17.33 17.51
CA ALA A 1005 -2.25 16.73 16.23
C ALA A 1005 -3.40 15.94 15.59
N LEU A 1006 -4.51 15.73 16.31
CA LEU A 1006 -5.65 14.94 15.84
C LEU A 1006 -6.44 15.67 14.76
N VAL A 1007 -6.94 14.90 13.79
CA VAL A 1007 -7.85 15.37 12.73
C VAL A 1007 -9.17 14.59 12.75
N PRO A 1008 -10.25 15.12 12.12
CA PRO A 1008 -11.52 14.41 12.04
C PRO A 1008 -11.37 13.01 11.43
N GLY A 1009 -11.94 12.01 12.11
CA GLY A 1009 -11.85 10.60 11.73
C GLY A 1009 -10.81 9.80 12.52
N ASP A 1010 -9.88 10.45 13.22
CA ASP A 1010 -8.91 9.77 14.08
C ASP A 1010 -9.59 9.05 15.25
N LYS A 1011 -8.96 7.97 15.73
CA LYS A 1011 -9.40 7.23 16.92
C LYS A 1011 -8.48 7.49 18.09
N ILE A 1012 -9.06 7.67 19.27
CA ILE A 1012 -8.33 7.87 20.52
C ILE A 1012 -8.76 6.86 21.57
N HIS A 1013 -7.84 6.50 22.46
CA HIS A 1013 -8.16 5.71 23.65
C HIS A 1013 -8.53 6.62 24.80
N GLY A 1014 -9.73 6.42 25.35
CA GLY A 1014 -10.13 7.10 26.56
C GLY A 1014 -11.35 6.49 27.23
N HIS A 1015 -11.70 7.05 28.39
CA HIS A 1015 -12.93 6.70 29.10
C HIS A 1015 -13.47 7.91 29.84
N VAL A 1016 -14.78 7.91 30.07
CA VAL A 1016 -15.41 8.86 30.97
C VAL A 1016 -15.15 8.41 32.40
N ARG A 1017 -14.54 9.30 33.19
CA ARG A 1017 -14.39 9.12 34.63
C ARG A 1017 -15.36 10.06 35.32
N THR A 1018 -16.24 9.49 36.13
CA THR A 1018 -17.14 10.26 36.98
C THR A 1018 -16.34 11.17 37.90
N THR A 1019 -16.85 12.37 38.14
CA THR A 1019 -16.23 13.25 39.13
C THR A 1019 -16.09 12.56 40.50
N ASN A 1020 -14.91 12.70 41.11
CA ASN A 1020 -14.66 12.15 42.45
C ASN A 1020 -15.50 12.88 43.52
N ASN A 1021 -15.95 14.10 43.22
CA ASN A 1021 -16.83 14.86 44.07
C ASN A 1021 -18.24 14.90 43.44
N PRO A 1022 -19.22 14.12 43.94
CA PRO A 1022 -20.55 14.05 43.35
C PRO A 1022 -21.29 15.40 43.39
N ASN A 1023 -20.86 16.34 44.22
CA ASN A 1023 -21.40 17.69 44.28
C ASN A 1023 -20.86 18.61 43.16
N PHE A 1024 -19.87 18.18 42.37
CA PHE A 1024 -19.35 18.95 41.23
C PHE A 1024 -20.25 18.78 40.00
N ARG A 1025 -21.52 19.15 40.20
CA ARG A 1025 -22.61 19.12 39.22
C ARG A 1025 -23.57 20.26 39.53
N LEU A 1026 -24.40 20.60 38.55
CA LEU A 1026 -25.55 21.45 38.80
C LEU A 1026 -26.44 20.83 39.89
N PRO A 1027 -27.02 21.64 40.79
CA PRO A 1027 -27.98 21.15 41.77
C PRO A 1027 -29.16 20.45 41.08
N PRO A 1028 -29.66 19.32 41.62
CA PRO A 1028 -30.82 18.62 41.07
C PRO A 1028 -32.12 19.42 41.24
N ALA A 1029 -32.17 20.30 42.24
CA ALA A 1029 -33.31 21.18 42.49
C ALA A 1029 -33.19 22.42 41.57
N PRO A 1030 -34.14 22.61 40.63
CA PRO A 1030 -34.04 23.63 39.56
C PRO A 1030 -34.17 25.08 40.07
N ASP A 1031 -34.55 25.26 41.34
CA ASP A 1031 -34.68 26.52 42.07
C ASP A 1031 -33.42 26.91 42.86
N THR A 1032 -32.41 26.03 42.94
CA THR A 1032 -31.16 26.31 43.65
C THR A 1032 -30.20 27.17 42.80
N PRO A 1033 -29.77 28.35 43.28
CA PRO A 1033 -28.86 29.19 42.51
C PRO A 1033 -27.43 28.61 42.39
N VAL A 1034 -26.66 29.06 41.40
CA VAL A 1034 -25.28 28.57 41.18
C VAL A 1034 -24.31 29.73 40.94
N ILE A 1035 -23.13 29.66 41.55
CA ILE A 1035 -22.02 30.58 41.31
C ILE A 1035 -20.86 29.77 40.74
N MET A 1036 -20.55 29.99 39.46
CA MET A 1036 -19.46 29.35 38.74
C MET A 1036 -18.25 30.27 38.69
N VAL A 1037 -17.06 29.75 38.98
CA VAL A 1037 -15.80 30.50 38.99
C VAL A 1037 -14.75 29.75 38.17
N ALA A 1038 -14.26 30.37 37.11
CA ALA A 1038 -13.30 29.77 36.19
C ALA A 1038 -12.20 30.75 35.76
N ALA A 1039 -11.04 30.21 35.39
CA ALA A 1039 -9.99 30.96 34.70
C ALA A 1039 -9.31 30.11 33.62
N GLY A 1040 -9.05 30.72 32.46
CA GLY A 1040 -8.41 30.04 31.33
C GLY A 1040 -9.15 28.77 30.88
N SER A 1041 -8.40 27.67 30.69
CA SER A 1041 -8.96 26.34 30.37
C SER A 1041 -9.91 25.78 31.43
N GLY A 1042 -9.89 26.32 32.66
CA GLY A 1042 -10.87 26.00 33.71
C GLY A 1042 -12.32 26.37 33.37
N ILE A 1043 -12.56 27.05 32.24
CA ILE A 1043 -13.91 27.27 31.72
C ILE A 1043 -14.58 25.97 31.27
N ALA A 1044 -13.83 24.91 30.98
CA ALA A 1044 -14.34 23.67 30.40
C ALA A 1044 -15.61 23.15 31.09
N PRO A 1045 -15.60 22.72 32.37
CA PRO A 1045 -16.81 22.20 33.01
C PRO A 1045 -17.91 23.25 33.15
N MET A 1046 -17.57 24.53 33.27
CA MET A 1046 -18.55 25.62 33.37
C MET A 1046 -19.30 25.83 32.06
N ARG A 1047 -18.63 25.70 30.91
CA ARG A 1047 -19.28 25.68 29.61
C ARG A 1047 -20.28 24.53 29.52
N GLY A 1048 -19.88 23.33 29.96
CA GLY A 1048 -20.79 22.18 30.02
C GLY A 1048 -22.04 22.45 30.87
N PHE A 1049 -21.88 23.07 32.04
CA PHE A 1049 -23.01 23.48 32.88
C PHE A 1049 -23.89 24.56 32.24
N VAL A 1050 -23.30 25.52 31.53
CA VAL A 1050 -24.08 26.54 30.79
C VAL A 1050 -24.86 25.89 29.65
N GLU A 1051 -24.22 25.01 28.87
CA GLU A 1051 -24.87 24.26 27.79
C GLU A 1051 -26.03 23.39 28.33
N GLU A 1052 -25.84 22.75 29.48
CA GLU A 1052 -26.88 22.00 30.18
C GLU A 1052 -28.09 22.88 30.55
N ARG A 1053 -27.83 24.05 31.13
CA ARG A 1053 -28.88 25.01 31.48
C ARG A 1053 -29.61 25.54 30.25
N VAL A 1054 -28.90 25.76 29.13
CA VAL A 1054 -29.53 26.18 27.86
C VAL A 1054 -30.48 25.10 27.34
N ALA A 1055 -30.09 23.82 27.40
CA ALA A 1055 -30.94 22.70 27.02
C ALA A 1055 -32.19 22.59 27.92
N LEU A 1056 -32.02 22.75 29.24
CA LEU A 1056 -33.13 22.76 30.20
C LEU A 1056 -34.09 23.94 29.96
N ALA A 1057 -33.56 25.14 29.68
CA ALA A 1057 -34.37 26.32 29.36
C ALA A 1057 -35.19 26.12 28.07
N ALA A 1058 -34.60 25.49 27.05
CA ALA A 1058 -35.28 25.21 25.79
C ALA A 1058 -36.39 24.14 25.94
N ALA A 1059 -36.25 23.22 26.89
CA ALA A 1059 -37.26 22.21 27.19
C ALA A 1059 -38.39 22.73 28.10
N ALA A 1060 -38.18 23.83 28.82
CA ALA A 1060 -39.18 24.42 29.72
C ALA A 1060 -40.31 25.12 28.95
N ALA A 1061 -41.55 24.91 29.38
CA ALA A 1061 -42.75 25.45 28.72
C ALA A 1061 -42.82 26.99 28.66
N ASP A 1062 -42.10 27.68 29.53
CA ASP A 1062 -42.03 29.13 29.63
C ASP A 1062 -40.78 29.74 28.97
N GLY A 1063 -39.97 28.90 28.29
CA GLY A 1063 -38.71 29.30 27.65
C GLY A 1063 -37.59 29.64 28.63
N GLY A 1064 -37.64 29.11 29.86
CA GLY A 1064 -36.65 29.35 30.91
C GLY A 1064 -37.00 30.49 31.86
N LYS A 1065 -38.22 31.04 31.79
CA LYS A 1065 -38.73 32.11 32.68
C LYS A 1065 -39.06 31.59 34.08
N GLY A 1066 -38.04 31.15 34.80
CA GLY A 1066 -38.18 30.63 36.16
C GLY A 1066 -36.97 29.85 36.67
N MET A 1067 -35.90 29.73 35.86
CA MET A 1067 -34.68 29.07 36.30
C MET A 1067 -34.02 29.83 37.46
N ALA A 1068 -33.46 29.10 38.42
CA ALA A 1068 -32.66 29.71 39.48
C ALA A 1068 -31.52 30.57 38.92
N PRO A 1069 -31.17 31.71 39.57
CA PRO A 1069 -30.06 32.54 39.15
C PRO A 1069 -28.75 31.75 39.03
N ALA A 1070 -27.99 31.99 37.97
CA ALA A 1070 -26.65 31.45 37.80
C ALA A 1070 -25.67 32.57 37.42
N LEU A 1071 -24.56 32.70 38.14
CA LEU A 1071 -23.48 33.64 37.83
C LEU A 1071 -22.25 32.88 37.35
N LEU A 1072 -21.56 33.39 36.34
CA LEU A 1072 -20.29 32.85 35.84
C LEU A 1072 -19.20 33.91 35.88
N TYR A 1073 -18.31 33.82 36.87
CA TYR A 1073 -17.09 34.62 36.95
C TYR A 1073 -15.98 33.95 36.14
N PHE A 1074 -15.61 34.54 35.01
CA PHE A 1074 -14.63 33.97 34.09
C PHE A 1074 -13.44 34.89 33.85
N GLY A 1075 -12.24 34.42 34.20
CA GLY A 1075 -10.98 35.14 33.99
C GLY A 1075 -10.20 34.68 32.76
N CYS A 1076 -9.83 35.63 31.89
CA CYS A 1076 -8.88 35.44 30.79
C CYS A 1076 -7.91 36.64 30.72
N ARG A 1077 -6.99 36.66 29.75
CA ARG A 1077 -5.93 37.70 29.69
C ARG A 1077 -6.40 38.90 28.86
N ASP A 1078 -7.07 38.66 27.75
CA ASP A 1078 -7.36 39.62 26.70
C ASP A 1078 -8.73 39.34 26.07
N CYS A 1079 -9.57 40.36 26.01
CA CYS A 1079 -10.95 40.24 25.54
C CYS A 1079 -11.11 39.88 24.06
N GLU A 1080 -10.10 40.11 23.22
CA GLU A 1080 -10.13 39.78 21.79
C GLU A 1080 -9.39 38.47 21.50
N ARG A 1081 -8.37 38.13 22.28
CA ARG A 1081 -7.39 37.09 21.91
C ARG A 1081 -7.55 35.77 22.64
N ASP A 1082 -8.00 35.77 23.90
CA ASP A 1082 -8.16 34.53 24.69
C ASP A 1082 -9.46 34.46 25.51
N PHE A 1083 -10.45 35.29 25.15
CA PHE A 1083 -11.83 35.17 25.63
C PHE A 1083 -12.57 34.02 24.92
N ILE A 1084 -12.10 32.81 25.17
CA ILE A 1084 -12.64 31.58 24.59
C ILE A 1084 -14.12 31.39 24.96
N CYS A 1085 -14.91 30.86 24.03
CA CYS A 1085 -16.36 30.66 24.17
C CYS A 1085 -17.18 31.95 24.40
N GLY A 1086 -16.60 33.14 24.18
CA GLY A 1086 -17.27 34.41 24.46
C GLY A 1086 -18.60 34.62 23.72
N GLU A 1087 -18.68 34.24 22.44
CA GLU A 1087 -19.92 34.32 21.65
C GLU A 1087 -21.03 33.43 22.22
N GLU A 1088 -20.71 32.15 22.46
CA GLU A 1088 -21.63 31.15 23.02
C GLU A 1088 -22.14 31.57 24.42
N LEU A 1089 -21.24 32.03 25.29
CA LEU A 1089 -21.59 32.50 26.63
C LEU A 1089 -22.42 33.78 26.58
N GLY A 1090 -22.13 34.70 25.66
CA GLY A 1090 -22.91 35.92 25.45
C GLY A 1090 -24.32 35.65 24.92
N GLU A 1091 -24.49 34.62 24.09
CA GLU A 1091 -25.83 34.15 23.69
C GLU A 1091 -26.62 33.54 24.85
N ALA A 1092 -25.96 32.75 25.71
CA ALA A 1092 -26.58 32.19 26.90
C ALA A 1092 -27.02 33.30 27.90
N GLU A 1093 -26.23 34.36 28.02
CA GLU A 1093 -26.57 35.54 28.83
C GLU A 1093 -27.79 36.29 28.26
N LYS A 1094 -27.84 36.53 26.95
CA LYS A 1094 -29.01 37.16 26.30
C LYS A 1094 -30.30 36.37 26.49
N LYS A 1095 -30.20 35.03 26.61
CA LYS A 1095 -31.32 34.14 26.92
C LYS A 1095 -31.70 34.12 28.42
N GLY A 1096 -30.96 34.82 29.27
CA GLY A 1096 -31.20 34.88 30.72
C GLY A 1096 -30.80 33.60 31.47
N VAL A 1097 -30.03 32.71 30.85
CA VAL A 1097 -29.68 31.39 31.42
C VAL A 1097 -28.54 31.49 32.44
N VAL A 1098 -27.62 32.45 32.24
CA VAL A 1098 -26.46 32.74 33.08
C VAL A 1098 -26.15 34.24 33.04
N GLY A 1099 -25.72 34.83 34.16
CA GLY A 1099 -25.12 36.16 34.21
C GLY A 1099 -23.60 36.06 34.04
N LEU A 1100 -23.07 36.53 32.91
CA LEU A 1100 -21.65 36.42 32.62
C LEU A 1100 -20.89 37.57 33.30
N ARG A 1101 -19.79 37.24 33.96
CA ARG A 1101 -18.94 38.16 34.72
C ARG A 1101 -17.49 37.97 34.28
N ALA A 1102 -17.19 38.39 33.05
CA ALA A 1102 -15.86 38.29 32.49
C ALA A 1102 -14.87 39.25 33.17
N THR A 1103 -13.62 38.81 33.35
CA THR A 1103 -12.51 39.63 33.86
C THR A 1103 -11.27 39.42 33.00
N PHE A 1104 -10.53 40.50 32.75
CA PHE A 1104 -9.38 40.49 31.84
C PHE A 1104 -8.12 40.98 32.55
N SER A 1105 -7.12 40.11 32.68
CA SER A 1105 -5.93 40.41 33.47
C SER A 1105 -4.93 41.34 32.77
N LYS A 1106 -4.97 41.42 31.42
CA LYS A 1106 -4.12 42.30 30.60
C LYS A 1106 -4.97 43.39 29.92
N ARG A 1107 -5.75 43.06 28.88
CA ARG A 1107 -6.52 44.02 28.07
C ARG A 1107 -8.02 43.72 28.16
N GLY A 1108 -8.80 44.75 28.52
CA GLY A 1108 -10.27 44.69 28.53
C GLY A 1108 -10.90 45.40 27.33
N PRO A 1109 -12.25 45.39 27.22
CA PRO A 1109 -12.98 46.01 26.11
C PRO A 1109 -12.71 47.52 25.98
N GLU A 1110 -12.76 48.04 24.75
CA GLU A 1110 -12.59 49.47 24.49
C GLU A 1110 -13.66 50.31 25.20
N GLY A 1111 -13.24 51.36 25.92
CA GLY A 1111 -14.11 52.22 26.73
C GLY A 1111 -14.01 51.98 28.25
N GLU A 1112 -13.47 50.83 28.69
CA GLU A 1112 -13.16 50.55 30.09
C GLU A 1112 -11.67 50.85 30.36
N GLY A 1113 -11.34 52.10 30.65
CA GLY A 1113 -9.95 52.61 30.71
C GLY A 1113 -8.97 51.79 31.57
N GLU A 1114 -7.71 51.70 31.12
CA GLU A 1114 -6.61 51.12 31.89
C GLU A 1114 -6.31 51.99 33.13
N GLY A 1115 -6.73 51.53 34.31
CA GLY A 1115 -6.45 52.21 35.59
C GLY A 1115 -7.68 52.64 36.38
N THR A 1116 -8.90 52.42 35.88
CA THR A 1116 -10.10 52.44 36.73
C THR A 1116 -10.07 51.20 37.63
N GLY A 1117 -10.67 51.26 38.82
CA GLY A 1117 -10.73 50.15 39.79
C GLY A 1117 -11.59 48.98 39.32
N ARG A 1118 -11.30 48.44 38.12
CA ARG A 1118 -11.93 47.26 37.52
C ARG A 1118 -11.29 46.00 38.08
N ALA A 1119 -12.11 45.03 38.48
CA ALA A 1119 -11.65 43.70 38.81
C ALA A 1119 -10.89 43.03 37.63
N ARG A 1120 -9.63 42.69 37.85
CA ARG A 1120 -8.77 42.00 36.86
C ARG A 1120 -8.90 40.49 36.94
N TYR A 1121 -9.31 39.97 38.09
CA TYR A 1121 -9.49 38.55 38.34
C TYR A 1121 -10.89 38.26 38.85
N ALA A 1122 -11.38 37.05 38.58
CA ALA A 1122 -12.71 36.58 38.96
C ALA A 1122 -13.05 36.85 40.45
N TYR A 1123 -12.11 36.56 41.36
CA TYR A 1123 -12.30 36.77 42.80
C TYR A 1123 -12.37 38.25 43.20
N GLU A 1124 -11.71 39.16 42.48
CA GLU A 1124 -11.82 40.61 42.72
C GLU A 1124 -13.22 41.09 42.34
N ARG A 1125 -13.77 40.58 41.24
CA ARG A 1125 -15.12 40.93 40.79
C ARG A 1125 -16.18 40.37 41.73
N MET A 1126 -15.96 39.16 42.26
CA MET A 1126 -16.80 38.59 43.31
C MET A 1126 -16.80 39.47 44.58
N TRP A 1127 -15.68 40.10 44.92
CA TRP A 1127 -15.64 41.05 46.03
C TRP A 1127 -16.40 42.35 45.72
N GLU A 1128 -16.23 42.90 44.51
CA GLU A 1128 -16.98 44.09 44.09
C GLU A 1128 -18.50 43.84 44.13
N GLU A 1129 -18.93 42.67 43.68
CA GLU A 1129 -20.34 42.23 43.59
C GLU A 1129 -20.79 41.40 44.82
N ARG A 1130 -20.10 41.57 45.96
CA ARG A 1130 -20.29 40.72 47.16
C ARG A 1130 -21.70 40.72 47.77
N ASP A 1131 -22.49 41.77 47.57
CA ASP A 1131 -23.89 41.81 48.02
C ASP A 1131 -24.76 40.77 47.30
N GLU A 1132 -24.59 40.64 45.99
CA GLU A 1132 -25.28 39.64 45.18
C GLU A 1132 -24.77 38.24 45.53
N CYS A 1133 -23.45 38.05 45.63
CA CYS A 1133 -22.85 36.78 46.05
C CYS A 1133 -23.37 36.33 47.43
N ALA A 1134 -23.40 37.23 48.42
CA ALA A 1134 -23.88 36.94 49.76
C ALA A 1134 -25.39 36.66 49.81
N LYS A 1135 -26.19 37.32 48.96
CA LYS A 1135 -27.62 37.03 48.81
C LYS A 1135 -27.82 35.63 48.25
N LEU A 1136 -27.23 35.31 47.09
CA LEU A 1136 -27.35 33.99 46.48
C LEU A 1136 -26.85 32.89 47.42
N PHE A 1137 -25.77 33.15 48.15
CA PHE A 1137 -25.30 32.21 49.16
C PHE A 1137 -26.30 32.00 50.31
N ARG A 1138 -27.02 33.03 50.77
CA ARG A 1138 -28.11 32.84 51.75
C ARG A 1138 -29.29 32.07 51.16
N ASP A 1139 -29.57 32.27 49.87
CA ASP A 1139 -30.62 31.59 49.12
C ASP A 1139 -30.23 30.13 48.74
N GLY A 1140 -29.14 29.59 49.31
CA GLY A 1140 -28.74 28.20 49.14
C GLY A 1140 -27.81 27.92 47.97
N ALA A 1141 -27.22 28.93 47.33
CA ALA A 1141 -26.41 28.73 46.12
C ALA A 1141 -25.26 27.73 46.25
N ARG A 1142 -25.03 26.95 45.20
CA ARG A 1142 -23.82 26.10 45.07
C ARG A 1142 -22.71 26.86 44.34
N ILE A 1143 -21.50 26.80 44.88
CA ILE A 1143 -20.30 27.38 44.28
C ILE A 1143 -19.50 26.28 43.59
N LEU A 1144 -19.27 26.42 42.29
CA LEU A 1144 -18.49 25.50 41.45
C LEU A 1144 -17.26 26.24 40.94
N LEU A 1145 -16.06 25.75 41.28
CA LEU A 1145 -14.80 26.39 40.91
C LEU A 1145 -13.93 25.44 40.09
N CYS A 1146 -13.38 25.92 38.97
CA CYS A 1146 -12.41 25.17 38.17
C CYS A 1146 -11.24 26.04 37.69
N GLY A 1147 -10.02 25.55 37.85
CA GLY A 1147 -8.79 26.25 37.46
C GLY A 1147 -7.61 25.92 38.36
N SER A 1148 -6.62 26.82 38.45
CA SER A 1148 -5.42 26.58 39.27
C SER A 1148 -5.75 26.53 40.76
N ALA A 1149 -5.33 25.44 41.42
CA ALA A 1149 -5.49 25.27 42.87
C ALA A 1149 -4.67 26.32 43.63
N ALA A 1150 -3.40 26.46 43.23
CA ALA A 1150 -2.45 27.36 43.88
C ALA A 1150 -2.81 28.86 43.78
N LYS A 1151 -3.57 29.24 42.75
CA LYS A 1151 -3.96 30.63 42.48
C LYS A 1151 -5.44 30.87 42.70
N LEU A 1152 -6.29 30.43 41.76
CA LEU A 1152 -7.72 30.74 41.74
C LEU A 1152 -8.43 30.16 42.98
N GLY A 1153 -8.19 28.89 43.29
CA GLY A 1153 -8.83 28.21 44.42
C GLY A 1153 -8.55 28.90 45.77
N LYS A 1154 -7.29 29.26 46.02
CA LYS A 1154 -6.89 29.99 47.24
C LYS A 1154 -7.51 31.38 47.31
N SER A 1155 -7.41 32.17 46.24
CA SER A 1155 -7.91 33.56 46.25
C SER A 1155 -9.44 33.62 46.38
N THR A 1156 -10.17 32.70 45.75
CA THR A 1156 -11.63 32.64 45.88
C THR A 1156 -12.05 32.24 47.30
N ALA A 1157 -11.37 31.28 47.92
CA ALA A 1157 -11.64 30.88 49.31
C ALA A 1157 -11.42 32.04 50.31
N GLU A 1158 -10.30 32.76 50.17
CA GLU A 1158 -10.00 33.97 50.94
C GLU A 1158 -11.09 35.05 50.74
N THR A 1159 -11.51 35.26 49.50
CA THR A 1159 -12.56 36.23 49.18
C THR A 1159 -13.90 35.86 49.83
N LEU A 1160 -14.29 34.58 49.79
CA LEU A 1160 -15.54 34.12 50.43
C LEU A 1160 -15.52 34.30 51.95
N LYS A 1161 -14.40 33.99 52.61
CA LYS A 1161 -14.23 34.26 54.05
C LYS A 1161 -14.42 35.74 54.35
N ARG A 1162 -13.84 36.62 53.53
CA ARG A 1162 -13.98 38.07 53.66
C ARG A 1162 -15.43 38.54 53.52
N ILE A 1163 -16.16 38.00 52.53
CA ILE A 1163 -17.58 38.31 52.30
C ILE A 1163 -18.45 37.84 53.48
N TRP A 1164 -18.11 36.70 54.08
CA TRP A 1164 -18.85 36.14 55.22
C TRP A 1164 -18.62 36.92 56.52
N LEU A 1165 -17.39 37.37 56.77
CA LEU A 1165 -17.02 38.19 57.94
C LEU A 1165 -17.70 39.56 57.93
N GLU A 1166 -17.90 40.19 56.78
CA GLU A 1166 -18.52 41.53 56.67
C GLU A 1166 -20.00 41.56 57.11
N ARG A 1167 -20.66 40.40 57.25
CA ARG A 1167 -22.13 40.33 57.45
C ARG A 1167 -22.60 40.28 58.89
N ASP A 1168 -21.72 40.08 59.87
CA ASP A 1168 -22.10 39.96 61.27
C ASP A 1168 -20.99 40.47 62.19
N GLU A 1169 -21.29 41.48 63.00
CA GLU A 1169 -20.33 42.08 63.93
C GLU A 1169 -20.12 41.14 65.12
N GLY A 1170 -18.99 40.44 65.15
CA GLY A 1170 -18.61 39.53 66.25
C GLY A 1170 -17.95 38.21 65.84
N ARG A 1171 -17.83 37.93 64.53
CA ARG A 1171 -17.17 36.72 63.99
C ARG A 1171 -15.66 36.93 63.85
N SER A 1172 -14.88 35.92 64.21
CA SER A 1172 -13.42 35.88 64.10
C SER A 1172 -12.95 35.17 62.82
N ASP A 1173 -11.68 35.34 62.46
CA ASP A 1173 -11.06 34.60 61.35
C ASP A 1173 -11.12 33.07 61.56
N ALA A 1174 -11.11 32.61 62.81
CA ALA A 1174 -11.26 31.20 63.14
C ALA A 1174 -12.68 30.70 62.80
N ASP A 1175 -13.71 31.50 63.09
CA ASP A 1175 -15.10 31.18 62.75
C ASP A 1175 -15.28 31.13 61.22
N ALA A 1176 -14.59 32.00 60.48
CA ALA A 1176 -14.62 32.01 59.02
C ALA A 1176 -13.95 30.78 58.40
N GLU A 1177 -12.86 30.29 59.00
CA GLU A 1177 -12.22 29.06 58.56
C GLU A 1177 -13.11 27.84 58.87
N GLU A 1178 -13.69 27.75 60.07
CA GLU A 1178 -14.64 26.68 60.41
C GLU A 1178 -15.88 26.70 59.50
N TRP A 1179 -16.42 27.88 59.21
CA TRP A 1179 -17.51 28.05 58.25
C TRP A 1179 -17.11 27.54 56.87
N LEU A 1180 -15.94 27.94 56.35
CA LEU A 1180 -15.48 27.51 55.03
C LEU A 1180 -15.28 25.98 54.98
N GLN A 1181 -14.75 25.36 56.03
CA GLN A 1181 -14.61 23.90 56.09
C GLN A 1181 -15.97 23.21 56.03
N ARG A 1182 -16.97 23.70 56.76
CA ARG A 1182 -18.35 23.18 56.71
C ARG A 1182 -18.97 23.32 55.32
N VAL A 1183 -18.78 24.47 54.67
CA VAL A 1183 -19.32 24.74 53.33
C VAL A 1183 -18.63 23.91 52.24
N LYS A 1184 -17.36 23.54 52.43
CA LYS A 1184 -16.64 22.62 51.52
C LYS A 1184 -17.21 21.21 51.50
N GLU A 1185 -17.97 20.81 52.54
CA GLU A 1185 -18.60 19.49 52.60
C GLU A 1185 -19.77 19.37 51.60
N ASP A 1186 -20.46 20.47 51.27
CA ASP A 1186 -21.73 20.41 50.51
C ASP A 1186 -21.89 21.45 49.39
N ARG A 1187 -21.38 22.68 49.56
CA ARG A 1187 -21.76 23.84 48.74
C ARG A 1187 -20.61 24.57 48.06
N TYR A 1188 -19.37 24.43 48.52
CA TYR A 1188 -18.18 24.95 47.83
C TYR A 1188 -17.39 23.79 47.24
N VAL A 1189 -17.52 23.61 45.92
CA VAL A 1189 -17.01 22.43 45.22
C VAL A 1189 -15.97 22.85 44.20
N THR A 1190 -14.79 22.23 44.27
CA THR A 1190 -13.63 22.59 43.45
C THR A 1190 -13.19 21.43 42.57
N ASP A 1191 -12.93 21.73 41.29
CA ASP A 1191 -12.24 20.88 40.32
C ASP A 1191 -10.96 21.59 39.87
N VAL A 1192 -9.86 21.39 40.59
CA VAL A 1192 -8.64 22.18 40.41
C VAL A 1192 -7.45 21.32 39.97
N PHE A 1193 -6.64 21.87 39.06
CA PHE A 1193 -5.46 21.23 38.46
C PHE A 1193 -4.28 22.18 38.53
N ASP A 1194 -3.06 21.66 38.66
CA ASP A 1194 -1.80 22.43 38.68
C ASP A 1194 -0.88 22.06 37.52
#